data_AF-A0AAV5PAC0-F1
#
_entry.id   AF-A0AAV5PAC0-F1
#
_cell.length_a   1.000
_cell.length_b   1.000
_cell.length_c   1.000
_cell.angle_alpha   90.00
_cell.angle_beta   90.00
_cell.angle_gamma   90.00
#
_symmetry.space_group_name_H-M   'P 1'
#
loop_
_entity.id
_entity.type
_entity.pdbx_description
1 polymer ?
#
loop_
_entity_poly.entity_id
_entity_poly.type
_entity_poly.pdbx_seq_one_letter_code
_entity_poly.pdbx_strand_id
1 'polypeptide(L)'
;MAMVGTLLCIAAATVVSAQADRTWERSFTSAVDDAHSQARVTVSRIAYGERMLLRVDVDPLDGELPLPPGLGRWPASGEVILSPAAEELRSTAAFRALAPGRVAGTVGDAGLRSPDELVIYRGVPASEQPRGGEGVVAPGATGAGAHDRDTPDIPPGQVVALVTVLAVLVGLPVAAFLGVATRLSAATRARRLAVLQFLGASTSTIRSVNMLEVTTLSFIGWLGGVAVFPVVNRVVARSGLLGTTWFASDTELTAATAILPGVLLLTLAVVIGRRIETGTGTRAEIRQADPARTVSAWRLVPLACGLTSLSAQVVTGALRPPGVTPVRLDLLMSTAVVVTAAGLAVAMPSVIRWSGRVLAVHGKTVSARLGGARAAFDPRDGARLVVALALLVMAAGVTIGQTRDARAVSVPTAAVVPVAVDVSELPDGGAATLLDELPTAAIGLAASDPASPEMRLAAIAPCDRVDAFLRAVGGASVPGCVDGAVLTSSIDEDPSSVRVDDVPAIASLAENLPHRGVLPENVAGLLAESGVDLLVTIDPAAVLDAVARGPVVTEAGGTAYATNVQLVTAVPSADVAATLASIYRTAPYSQPTATGLDPDSGRNIAMINGFVRLGLLLGTVMTVLALAVALADRATTRRRPDMSLLAAGVDASTLRAAHRWESLTTLGTGASLALLCGVLGGLAWQYAGGLVREPDWASIAVLAALTVAAVVGVAVTTAAMAPRDVDIESLRTT
;
A
#
# COMPACT_ATOMS: atom_id res chain seq x y z
N MET A 1 -3.58 -7.01 -24.90
CA MET A 1 -3.09 -6.11 -23.83
C MET A 1 -4.18 -5.66 -22.88
N ALA A 2 -5.18 -4.85 -23.30
CA ALA A 2 -6.25 -4.41 -22.39
C ALA A 2 -6.96 -5.58 -21.68
N MET A 3 -7.35 -6.64 -22.41
CA MET A 3 -7.94 -7.85 -21.83
C MET A 3 -7.00 -8.54 -20.82
N VAL A 4 -5.72 -8.67 -21.13
CA VAL A 4 -4.72 -9.25 -20.20
C VAL A 4 -4.61 -8.41 -18.93
N GLY A 5 -4.59 -7.08 -19.05
CA GLY A 5 -4.58 -6.18 -17.90
C GLY A 5 -5.84 -6.32 -17.04
N THR A 6 -7.02 -6.40 -17.65
CA THR A 6 -8.28 -6.63 -16.93
C THR A 6 -8.28 -7.97 -16.20
N LEU A 7 -7.83 -9.04 -16.87
CA LEU A 7 -7.73 -10.37 -16.26
C LEU A 7 -6.70 -10.39 -15.11
N LEU A 8 -5.58 -9.67 -15.25
CA LEU A 8 -4.61 -9.49 -14.15
C LEU A 8 -5.22 -8.75 -12.96
N CYS A 9 -6.07 -7.75 -13.18
CA CYS A 9 -6.75 -7.08 -12.09
C CYS A 9 -7.75 -7.99 -11.37
N ILE A 10 -8.50 -8.80 -12.13
CA ILE A 10 -9.40 -9.81 -11.56
C ILE A 10 -8.60 -10.85 -10.77
N ALA A 11 -7.51 -11.34 -11.36
CA ALA A 11 -6.61 -12.30 -10.72
C ALA A 11 -6.04 -11.75 -9.40
N ALA A 12 -5.62 -10.50 -9.38
CA ALA A 12 -5.12 -9.89 -8.16
C ALA A 12 -6.22 -9.82 -7.08
N ALA A 13 -7.47 -9.49 -7.45
CA ALA A 13 -8.60 -9.54 -6.52
C ALA A 13 -8.87 -10.95 -5.97
N THR A 14 -8.81 -11.98 -6.83
CA THR A 14 -9.02 -13.38 -6.41
C THR A 14 -7.88 -13.92 -5.57
N VAL A 15 -6.64 -13.45 -5.76
CA VAL A 15 -5.51 -13.79 -4.87
C VAL A 15 -5.79 -13.31 -3.46
N VAL A 16 -6.26 -12.07 -3.31
CA VAL A 16 -6.57 -11.51 -1.98
C VAL A 16 -7.65 -12.32 -1.28
N SER A 17 -8.74 -12.67 -1.99
CA SER A 17 -9.79 -13.49 -1.40
C SER A 17 -9.30 -14.90 -1.07
N ALA A 18 -8.58 -15.57 -1.97
CA ALA A 18 -8.07 -16.92 -1.73
C ALA A 18 -7.08 -16.97 -0.56
N GLN A 19 -6.23 -15.95 -0.41
CA GLN A 19 -5.33 -15.82 0.73
C GLN A 19 -6.08 -15.56 2.03
N ALA A 20 -7.11 -14.71 1.99
CA ALA A 20 -7.97 -14.46 3.15
C ALA A 20 -8.72 -15.73 3.58
N ASP A 21 -9.29 -16.47 2.63
CA ASP A 21 -10.02 -17.72 2.88
C ASP A 21 -9.11 -18.77 3.54
N ARG A 22 -7.89 -18.98 3.04
CA ARG A 22 -6.93 -19.91 3.67
C ARG A 22 -6.49 -19.50 5.07
N THR A 23 -6.34 -18.20 5.29
CA THR A 23 -6.01 -17.67 6.64
C THR A 23 -7.18 -17.92 7.59
N TRP A 24 -8.40 -17.71 7.11
CA TRP A 24 -9.61 -17.96 7.87
C TRP A 24 -9.78 -19.45 8.19
N GLU A 25 -9.59 -20.33 7.23
CA GLU A 25 -9.76 -21.78 7.40
C GLU A 25 -8.76 -22.43 8.37
N ARG A 26 -7.58 -21.82 8.57
CA ARG A 26 -6.57 -22.30 9.52
C ARG A 26 -6.59 -21.58 10.88
N SER A 27 -7.41 -20.53 11.02
CA SER A 27 -7.61 -19.83 12.30
C SER A 27 -8.21 -20.77 13.35
N PHE A 28 -8.16 -20.40 14.62
CA PHE A 28 -8.69 -21.23 15.71
C PHE A 28 -9.87 -20.56 16.39
N THR A 29 -10.91 -21.34 16.72
CA THR A 29 -12.01 -20.89 17.56
C THR A 29 -11.69 -21.17 19.02
N SER A 30 -11.54 -20.10 19.82
CA SER A 30 -11.34 -20.18 21.26
C SER A 30 -12.50 -20.92 21.94
N ALA A 31 -12.16 -21.77 22.90
CA ALA A 31 -13.12 -22.41 23.79
C ALA A 31 -13.65 -21.36 24.77
N VAL A 32 -14.96 -21.38 25.03
CA VAL A 32 -15.59 -20.52 26.05
C VAL A 32 -15.21 -20.96 27.47
N ASP A 33 -14.83 -22.23 27.63
CA ASP A 33 -14.38 -22.83 28.89
C ASP A 33 -13.32 -23.92 28.59
N ASP A 34 -12.24 -23.95 29.37
CA ASP A 34 -11.13 -24.90 29.24
C ASP A 34 -11.60 -26.35 29.35
N ALA A 35 -12.69 -26.61 30.09
CA ALA A 35 -13.28 -27.94 30.22
C ALA A 35 -13.79 -28.55 28.90
N HIS A 36 -14.05 -27.72 27.89
CA HIS A 36 -14.52 -28.15 26.57
C HIS A 36 -13.43 -28.04 25.50
N SER A 37 -12.20 -27.68 25.87
CA SER A 37 -11.08 -27.57 24.93
C SER A 37 -10.71 -28.94 24.36
N GLN A 38 -10.58 -29.03 23.04
CA GLN A 38 -10.12 -30.22 22.34
C GLN A 38 -8.61 -30.18 22.08
N ALA A 39 -8.00 -29.01 22.17
CA ALA A 39 -6.56 -28.83 22.12
C ALA A 39 -6.17 -27.55 22.86
N ARG A 40 -4.91 -27.48 23.28
CA ARG A 40 -4.27 -26.23 23.68
C ARG A 40 -3.38 -25.75 22.55
N VAL A 41 -3.65 -24.53 22.07
CA VAL A 41 -2.97 -23.96 20.91
C VAL A 41 -2.36 -22.62 21.26
N THR A 42 -1.15 -22.40 20.78
CA THR A 42 -0.45 -21.12 20.82
C THR A 42 -0.05 -20.72 19.41
N VAL A 43 -0.48 -19.54 18.96
CA VAL A 43 -0.14 -19.00 17.64
C VAL A 43 0.80 -17.83 17.82
N SER A 44 2.00 -17.94 17.23
CA SER A 44 3.03 -16.90 17.28
C SER A 44 3.37 -16.43 15.87
N ARG A 45 3.41 -15.11 15.67
CA ARG A 45 3.87 -14.48 14.43
C ARG A 45 5.25 -13.87 14.68
N ILE A 46 6.26 -14.36 13.97
CA ILE A 46 7.67 -14.02 14.22
C ILE A 46 8.26 -13.39 12.97
N ALA A 47 8.85 -12.20 13.12
CA ALA A 47 9.61 -11.57 12.05
C ALA A 47 10.90 -12.36 11.77
N TYR A 48 11.09 -12.81 10.53
CA TYR A 48 12.28 -13.54 10.07
C TYR A 48 12.86 -12.87 8.82
N GLY A 49 13.79 -11.94 9.04
CA GLY A 49 14.29 -11.07 7.96
C GLY A 49 13.17 -10.18 7.43
N GLU A 50 12.95 -10.20 6.11
CA GLU A 50 11.84 -9.49 5.46
C GLU A 50 10.54 -10.33 5.38
N ARG A 51 10.55 -11.56 5.92
CA ARG A 51 9.42 -12.51 5.83
C ARG A 51 8.80 -12.76 7.18
N MET A 52 7.53 -13.15 7.14
CA MET A 52 6.79 -13.56 8.32
C MET A 52 6.76 -15.06 8.47
N LEU A 53 7.08 -15.52 9.68
CA LEU A 53 7.00 -16.90 10.11
C LEU A 53 5.84 -17.07 11.07
N LEU A 54 4.87 -17.88 10.66
CA LEU A 54 3.76 -18.32 11.49
C LEU A 54 4.17 -19.61 12.20
N ARG A 55 4.20 -19.59 13.53
CA ARG A 55 4.43 -20.77 14.36
C ARG A 55 3.13 -21.11 15.09
N VAL A 56 2.71 -22.36 15.01
CA VAL A 56 1.55 -22.90 15.71
C VAL A 56 2.03 -24.05 16.59
N ASP A 57 2.03 -23.81 17.90
CA ASP A 57 2.32 -24.83 18.89
C ASP A 57 0.99 -25.45 19.35
N VAL A 58 0.90 -26.78 19.31
CA VAL A 58 -0.37 -27.49 19.55
C VAL A 58 -0.16 -28.71 20.44
N ASP A 59 -1.10 -28.91 21.37
CA ASP A 59 -1.31 -30.15 22.11
C ASP A 59 -2.76 -30.62 21.93
N PRO A 60 -3.04 -31.68 21.15
CA PRO A 60 -4.37 -32.24 21.04
C PRO A 60 -4.76 -32.96 22.35
N LEU A 61 -5.82 -32.49 23.01
CA LEU A 61 -6.32 -32.97 24.30
C LEU A 61 -7.45 -33.98 24.07
N ASP A 62 -7.12 -35.28 23.95
CA ASP A 62 -8.01 -36.47 23.91
C ASP A 62 -9.28 -36.44 23.00
N GLY A 63 -9.52 -35.35 22.27
CA GLY A 63 -10.57 -35.15 21.27
C GLY A 63 -9.98 -35.03 19.87
N GLU A 64 -10.69 -35.54 18.85
CA GLU A 64 -10.29 -35.40 17.44
C GLU A 64 -10.47 -33.94 16.97
N LEU A 65 -9.51 -33.07 17.29
CA LEU A 65 -9.44 -31.73 16.71
C LEU A 65 -9.32 -31.86 15.18
N PRO A 66 -10.26 -31.29 14.38
CA PRO A 66 -10.18 -31.34 12.93
C PRO A 66 -8.85 -30.80 12.41
N LEU A 67 -8.36 -31.33 11.30
CA LEU A 67 -7.10 -30.87 10.71
C LEU A 67 -7.32 -29.59 9.90
N PRO A 68 -6.46 -28.57 10.04
CA PRO A 68 -6.42 -27.43 9.11
C PRO A 68 -6.15 -27.89 7.67
N PRO A 69 -6.60 -27.15 6.66
CA PRO A 69 -6.29 -27.45 5.27
C PRO A 69 -4.78 -27.63 5.05
N GLY A 70 -4.41 -28.62 4.23
CA GLY A 70 -3.00 -28.90 3.93
C GLY A 70 -2.22 -29.65 5.02
N LEU A 71 -2.81 -29.90 6.19
CA LEU A 71 -2.20 -30.72 7.24
C LEU A 71 -2.69 -32.17 7.18
N GLY A 72 -1.77 -33.13 7.06
CA GLY A 72 -2.14 -34.56 6.97
C GLY A 72 -2.39 -35.24 8.34
N ARG A 73 -1.78 -34.71 9.41
CA ARG A 73 -1.96 -35.12 10.81
C ARG A 73 -1.40 -34.05 11.73
N TRP A 74 -1.85 -34.01 12.97
CA TRP A 74 -1.21 -33.20 14.01
C TRP A 74 0.21 -33.72 14.31
N PRO A 75 1.19 -32.83 14.54
CA PRO A 75 2.53 -33.24 14.98
C PRO A 75 2.45 -33.82 16.40
N ALA A 76 3.18 -34.91 16.65
CA ALA A 76 3.34 -35.42 18.01
C ALA A 76 4.30 -34.53 18.82
N SER A 77 4.33 -34.70 20.15
CA SER A 77 5.27 -33.99 21.01
C SER A 77 6.72 -34.12 20.51
N GLY A 78 7.40 -32.99 20.29
CA GLY A 78 8.76 -32.91 19.75
C GLY A 78 8.88 -33.12 18.23
N GLU A 79 7.77 -33.30 17.51
CA GLU A 79 7.71 -33.27 16.05
C GLU A 79 7.38 -31.87 15.52
N VAL A 80 7.91 -31.57 14.33
CA VAL A 80 7.58 -30.35 13.58
C VAL A 80 7.13 -30.67 12.15
N ILE A 81 6.14 -29.92 11.66
CA ILE A 81 5.68 -29.95 10.27
C ILE A 81 5.93 -28.56 9.68
N LEU A 82 6.67 -28.49 8.58
CA LEU A 82 7.18 -27.24 8.01
C LEU A 82 6.54 -26.96 6.65
N SER A 83 6.35 -25.69 6.29
CA SER A 83 6.04 -25.32 4.91
C SER A 83 7.25 -25.61 3.99
N PRO A 84 7.05 -25.78 2.67
CA PRO A 84 8.15 -26.02 1.73
C PRO A 84 9.26 -24.95 1.82
N ALA A 85 8.86 -23.67 1.94
CA ALA A 85 9.82 -22.57 2.06
C ALA A 85 10.50 -22.49 3.44
N ALA A 86 9.88 -23.05 4.49
CA ALA A 86 10.48 -23.20 5.82
C ALA A 86 11.50 -24.35 5.86
N GLU A 87 11.21 -25.46 5.17
CA GLU A 87 12.11 -26.60 5.04
C GLU A 87 13.45 -26.21 4.38
N GLU A 88 13.42 -25.31 3.38
CA GLU A 88 14.63 -24.76 2.76
C GLU A 88 15.56 -24.04 3.75
N LEU A 89 14.99 -23.44 4.81
CA LEU A 89 15.73 -22.65 5.79
C LEU A 89 16.24 -23.49 6.98
N ARG A 90 15.88 -24.77 7.07
CA ARG A 90 16.14 -25.60 8.27
C ARG A 90 17.61 -25.74 8.64
N SER A 91 18.53 -25.62 7.68
CA SER A 91 19.97 -25.76 7.96
C SER A 91 20.54 -24.54 8.70
N THR A 92 19.84 -23.40 8.64
CA THR A 92 20.28 -22.14 9.24
C THR A 92 20.20 -22.22 10.75
N ALA A 93 21.24 -21.73 11.46
CA ALA A 93 21.27 -21.73 12.92
C ALA A 93 20.12 -20.93 13.54
N ALA A 94 19.78 -19.77 12.95
CA ALA A 94 18.67 -18.93 13.38
C ALA A 94 17.31 -19.65 13.26
N PHE A 95 17.07 -20.38 12.17
CA PHE A 95 15.82 -21.11 11.97
C PHE A 95 15.69 -22.32 12.90
N ARG A 96 16.81 -23.02 13.20
CA ARG A 96 16.79 -24.16 14.14
C ARG A 96 16.37 -23.77 15.56
N ALA A 97 16.66 -22.54 15.99
CA ALA A 97 16.19 -22.03 17.27
C ALA A 97 14.66 -21.80 17.29
N LEU A 98 14.06 -21.49 16.14
CA LEU A 98 12.63 -21.21 16.00
C LEU A 98 11.77 -22.47 15.87
N ALA A 99 12.34 -23.56 15.35
CA ALA A 99 11.66 -24.83 15.14
C ALA A 99 12.47 -26.02 15.65
N PRO A 100 12.66 -26.14 16.98
CA PRO A 100 13.27 -27.32 17.56
C PRO A 100 12.34 -28.53 17.41
N GLY A 101 12.85 -29.64 16.88
CA GLY A 101 12.11 -30.89 16.77
C GLY A 101 12.50 -31.73 15.56
N ARG A 102 11.95 -32.95 15.48
CA ARG A 102 12.12 -33.83 14.31
C ARG A 102 11.08 -33.49 13.24
N VAL A 103 11.54 -33.24 12.02
CA VAL A 103 10.64 -33.02 10.88
C VAL A 103 9.82 -34.29 10.63
N ALA A 104 8.50 -34.13 10.63
CA ALA A 104 7.52 -35.20 10.56
C ALA A 104 6.60 -35.12 9.34
N GLY A 105 6.69 -34.03 8.58
CA GLY A 105 5.93 -33.81 7.35
C GLY A 105 6.09 -32.39 6.81
N THR A 106 5.38 -32.11 5.72
CA THR A 106 5.32 -30.80 5.08
C THR A 106 3.88 -30.29 4.99
N VAL A 107 3.66 -29.00 5.19
CA VAL A 107 2.36 -28.35 4.98
C VAL A 107 2.07 -28.29 3.47
N GLY A 108 0.90 -28.79 3.05
CA GLY A 108 0.46 -28.72 1.65
C GLY A 108 -0.06 -27.33 1.24
N ASP A 109 -0.11 -27.08 -0.07
CA ASP A 109 -0.49 -25.78 -0.66
C ASP A 109 -1.83 -25.22 -0.15
N ALA A 110 -2.80 -26.09 0.18
CA ALA A 110 -4.09 -25.68 0.73
C ALA A 110 -4.00 -24.95 2.08
N GLY A 111 -2.96 -25.24 2.88
CA GLY A 111 -2.70 -24.59 4.17
C GLY A 111 -1.82 -23.35 4.10
N LEU A 112 -1.38 -22.97 2.89
CA LEU A 112 -0.43 -21.88 2.66
C LEU A 112 -1.09 -20.76 1.86
N ARG A 113 -0.90 -19.52 2.30
CA ARG A 113 -1.36 -18.32 1.60
C ARG A 113 -0.55 -18.10 0.32
N SER A 114 0.74 -18.37 0.38
CA SER A 114 1.65 -18.20 -0.74
C SER A 114 2.75 -19.26 -0.75
N PRO A 115 3.36 -19.56 -1.92
CA PRO A 115 4.49 -20.48 -2.02
C PRO A 115 5.68 -20.12 -1.11
N ASP A 116 5.85 -18.82 -0.83
CA ASP A 116 6.88 -18.25 0.02
C ASP A 116 6.40 -17.97 1.45
N GLU A 117 5.33 -18.62 1.92
CA GLU A 117 4.93 -18.51 3.33
C GLU A 117 5.78 -19.43 4.22
N LEU A 118 6.26 -18.90 5.36
CA LEU A 118 6.93 -19.68 6.40
C LEU A 118 5.90 -20.09 7.45
N VAL A 119 5.55 -21.38 7.49
CA VAL A 119 4.60 -21.93 8.47
C VAL A 119 5.23 -23.12 9.18
N ILE A 120 5.04 -23.18 10.49
CA ILE A 120 5.60 -24.20 11.37
C ILE A 120 4.49 -24.68 12.31
N TYR A 121 4.13 -25.96 12.23
CA TYR A 121 3.30 -26.62 13.24
C TYR A 121 4.19 -27.47 14.13
N ARG A 122 4.15 -27.28 15.44
CA ARG A 122 4.97 -28.01 16.42
C ARG A 122 4.09 -28.67 17.47
N GLY A 123 4.34 -29.95 17.76
CA GLY A 123 3.68 -30.63 18.85
C GLY A 123 4.38 -30.28 20.16
N VAL A 124 3.69 -29.58 21.05
CA VAL A 124 4.22 -29.13 22.35
C VAL A 124 3.21 -29.51 23.43
N PRO A 125 3.59 -30.29 24.46
CA PRO A 125 2.67 -30.67 25.51
C PRO A 125 2.15 -29.43 26.26
N ALA A 126 0.89 -29.45 26.67
CA ALA A 126 0.19 -28.32 27.28
C ALA A 126 0.86 -27.79 28.55
N SER A 127 1.65 -28.61 29.25
CA SER A 127 2.44 -28.23 30.42
C SER A 127 3.67 -27.37 30.09
N GLU A 128 4.17 -27.45 28.86
CA GLU A 128 5.34 -26.70 28.37
C GLU A 128 4.94 -25.47 27.54
N GLN A 129 3.68 -25.37 27.12
CA GLN A 129 3.16 -24.17 26.47
C GLN A 129 3.07 -23.01 27.49
N PRO A 130 3.20 -21.75 27.03
CA PRO A 130 3.01 -20.57 27.87
C PRO A 130 1.70 -20.61 28.66
N ARG A 131 1.72 -20.03 29.87
CA ARG A 131 0.50 -19.74 30.66
C ARG A 131 -0.31 -18.67 29.92
N GLY A 132 -1.11 -19.10 28.95
CA GLY A 132 -1.80 -18.25 27.97
C GLY A 132 -2.18 -18.96 26.67
N GLY A 133 -1.71 -20.20 26.46
CA GLY A 133 -2.21 -21.07 25.38
C GLY A 133 -3.71 -21.30 25.53
N GLU A 134 -4.47 -20.93 24.50
CA GLU A 134 -5.93 -20.97 24.54
C GLU A 134 -6.42 -22.41 24.35
N GLY A 135 -7.42 -22.79 25.15
CA GLY A 135 -8.23 -23.95 24.81
C GLY A 135 -8.98 -23.68 23.50
N VAL A 136 -8.93 -24.62 22.56
CA VAL A 136 -9.54 -24.48 21.24
C VAL A 136 -10.50 -25.64 21.00
N VAL A 137 -11.64 -25.36 20.36
CA VAL A 137 -12.67 -26.36 20.04
C VAL A 137 -12.71 -26.76 18.58
N ALA A 138 -12.23 -25.91 17.66
CA ALA A 138 -12.17 -26.21 16.23
C ALA A 138 -11.18 -25.27 15.52
N PRO A 139 -10.54 -25.72 14.43
CA PRO A 139 -10.03 -24.82 13.39
C PRO A 139 -11.20 -24.22 12.59
N GLY A 140 -11.01 -22.99 12.13
CA GLY A 140 -11.99 -22.15 11.45
C GLY A 140 -12.84 -21.35 12.44
N ALA A 141 -12.74 -20.02 12.38
CA ALA A 141 -13.60 -19.13 13.16
C ALA A 141 -15.07 -19.21 12.71
N THR A 142 -15.97 -19.61 13.62
CA THR A 142 -17.42 -19.45 13.43
C THR A 142 -18.02 -18.68 14.60
N GLY A 143 -18.36 -17.40 14.39
CA GLY A 143 -19.14 -16.60 15.33
C GLY A 143 -18.42 -15.40 15.95
N ALA A 144 -19.20 -14.48 16.52
CA ALA A 144 -18.71 -13.32 17.24
C ALA A 144 -18.17 -13.76 18.62
N GLY A 145 -16.86 -13.96 18.71
CA GLY A 145 -16.19 -14.46 19.91
C GLY A 145 -14.85 -15.15 19.69
N ALA A 146 -14.43 -15.38 18.44
CA ALA A 146 -13.08 -15.83 18.13
C ALA A 146 -12.05 -14.81 18.64
N HIS A 147 -11.22 -15.20 19.61
CA HIS A 147 -10.07 -14.40 20.01
C HIS A 147 -8.97 -14.55 18.96
N ASP A 148 -8.84 -13.48 18.21
CA ASP A 148 -8.20 -13.45 16.90
C ASP A 148 -6.72 -13.06 17.05
N ARG A 149 -5.82 -14.05 17.10
CA ARG A 149 -4.37 -13.84 16.90
C ARG A 149 -3.92 -14.13 15.46
N ASP A 150 -4.78 -14.73 14.64
CA ASP A 150 -4.58 -14.87 13.19
C ASP A 150 -5.66 -14.04 12.45
N THR A 151 -5.76 -12.74 12.78
CA THR A 151 -6.67 -11.79 12.11
C THR A 151 -6.51 -11.94 10.60
N PRO A 152 -7.61 -11.95 9.81
CA PRO A 152 -7.47 -11.79 8.37
C PRO A 152 -6.71 -10.48 8.16
N ASP A 153 -5.45 -10.60 7.71
CA ASP A 153 -4.52 -9.48 7.56
C ASP A 153 -5.19 -8.32 6.78
N ILE A 154 -6.18 -8.62 5.92
CA ILE A 154 -6.91 -7.65 5.11
C ILE A 154 -8.41 -7.73 5.46
N PRO A 155 -8.97 -6.74 6.17
CA PRO A 155 -10.42 -6.64 6.37
C PRO A 155 -11.16 -6.64 5.02
N PRO A 156 -12.36 -7.23 4.92
CA PRO A 156 -13.11 -7.29 3.66
C PRO A 156 -13.32 -5.91 2.99
N GLY A 157 -13.46 -4.85 3.79
CA GLY A 157 -13.55 -3.47 3.30
C GLY A 157 -12.27 -2.97 2.61
N GLN A 158 -11.10 -3.42 3.05
CA GLN A 158 -9.81 -3.05 2.46
C GLN A 158 -9.56 -3.77 1.13
N VAL A 159 -10.06 -5.01 0.98
CA VAL A 159 -10.09 -5.73 -0.31
C VAL A 159 -10.86 -4.92 -1.36
N VAL A 160 -12.07 -4.45 -1.01
CA VAL A 160 -12.90 -3.62 -1.90
C VAL A 160 -12.20 -2.31 -2.25
N ALA A 161 -11.57 -1.66 -1.27
CA ALA A 161 -10.81 -0.44 -1.51
C ALA A 161 -9.64 -0.67 -2.48
N LEU A 162 -8.87 -1.74 -2.29
CA LEU A 162 -7.71 -2.06 -3.12
C LEU A 162 -8.09 -2.40 -4.56
N VAL A 163 -9.15 -3.19 -4.73
CA VAL A 163 -9.74 -3.50 -6.04
C VAL A 163 -10.26 -2.23 -6.72
N THR A 164 -10.90 -1.32 -5.95
CA THR A 164 -11.39 -0.04 -6.47
C THR A 164 -10.24 0.86 -6.93
N VAL A 165 -9.17 0.97 -6.13
CA VAL A 165 -7.95 1.72 -6.50
C VAL A 165 -7.33 1.16 -7.77
N LEU A 166 -7.14 -0.16 -7.84
CA LEU A 166 -6.60 -0.81 -9.03
C LEU A 166 -7.49 -0.59 -10.26
N ALA A 167 -8.82 -0.72 -10.10
CA ALA A 167 -9.79 -0.51 -11.17
C ALA A 167 -9.77 0.94 -11.69
N VAL A 168 -9.64 1.94 -10.81
CA VAL A 168 -9.52 3.34 -11.21
C VAL A 168 -8.17 3.60 -11.90
N LEU A 169 -7.07 3.10 -11.32
CA LEU A 169 -5.71 3.31 -11.79
C LEU A 169 -5.45 2.69 -13.17
N VAL A 170 -6.03 1.51 -13.44
CA VAL A 170 -5.94 0.83 -14.74
C VAL A 170 -7.06 1.26 -15.68
N GLY A 171 -8.27 1.42 -15.17
CA GLY A 171 -9.47 1.73 -15.97
C GLY A 171 -9.39 3.07 -16.67
N LEU A 172 -8.82 4.09 -16.02
CA LEU A 172 -8.66 5.42 -16.62
C LEU A 172 -7.69 5.42 -17.83
N PRO A 173 -6.44 4.91 -17.73
CA PRO A 173 -5.55 4.75 -18.89
C PRO A 173 -6.14 3.87 -19.99
N VAL A 174 -6.83 2.77 -19.63
CA VAL A 174 -7.49 1.91 -20.61
C VAL A 174 -8.60 2.66 -21.34
N ALA A 175 -9.46 3.40 -20.64
CA ALA A 175 -10.52 4.21 -21.25
C ALA A 175 -9.95 5.28 -22.19
N ALA A 176 -8.86 5.94 -21.79
CA ALA A 176 -8.17 6.90 -22.63
C ALA A 176 -7.53 6.24 -23.88
N PHE A 177 -6.86 5.10 -23.71
CA PHE A 177 -6.32 4.32 -24.82
C PHE A 177 -7.41 3.93 -25.82
N LEU A 178 -8.54 3.39 -25.34
CA LEU A 178 -9.69 3.09 -26.20
C LEU A 178 -10.22 4.35 -26.89
N GLY A 179 -10.30 5.48 -26.19
CA GLY A 179 -10.75 6.75 -26.76
C GLY A 179 -9.86 7.24 -27.91
N VAL A 180 -8.54 7.08 -27.80
CA VAL A 180 -7.59 7.42 -28.86
C VAL A 180 -7.66 6.40 -30.01
N ALA A 181 -7.63 5.11 -29.70
CA ALA A 181 -7.60 4.03 -30.69
C ALA A 181 -8.86 4.01 -31.57
N THR A 182 -10.04 4.24 -30.96
CA THR A 182 -11.31 4.34 -31.69
C THR A 182 -11.30 5.49 -32.69
N ARG A 183 -10.63 6.60 -32.40
CA ARG A 183 -10.58 7.79 -33.26
C ARG A 183 -9.69 7.62 -34.48
N LEU A 184 -8.50 7.04 -34.30
CA LEU A 184 -7.59 6.70 -35.40
C LEU A 184 -8.32 5.81 -36.42
N SER A 185 -9.08 4.83 -35.93
CA SER A 185 -9.89 3.98 -36.79
C SER A 185 -11.05 4.75 -37.45
N ALA A 186 -11.72 5.64 -36.70
CA ALA A 186 -12.86 6.41 -37.19
C ALA A 186 -12.54 7.30 -38.40
N ALA A 187 -11.37 7.96 -38.45
CA ALA A 187 -11.04 8.87 -39.56
C ALA A 187 -10.87 8.12 -40.90
N THR A 188 -10.12 7.01 -40.89
CA THR A 188 -9.98 6.13 -42.07
C THR A 188 -11.31 5.50 -42.48
N ARG A 189 -12.12 5.11 -41.49
CA ARG A 189 -13.39 4.43 -41.72
C ARG A 189 -14.47 5.38 -42.22
N ALA A 190 -14.56 6.59 -41.68
CA ALA A 190 -15.45 7.64 -42.17
C ALA A 190 -15.22 7.93 -43.65
N ARG A 191 -13.96 7.95 -44.11
CA ARG A 191 -13.62 8.13 -45.52
C ARG A 191 -14.11 6.96 -46.40
N ARG A 192 -13.97 5.72 -45.94
CA ARG A 192 -14.49 4.51 -46.64
C ARG A 192 -16.01 4.47 -46.65
N LEU A 193 -16.64 4.79 -45.53
CA LEU A 193 -18.10 4.79 -45.36
C LEU A 193 -18.75 5.92 -46.15
N ALA A 194 -18.10 7.08 -46.28
CA ALA A 194 -18.54 8.17 -47.15
C ALA A 194 -18.58 7.73 -48.62
N VAL A 195 -17.57 6.99 -49.10
CA VAL A 195 -17.56 6.42 -50.45
C VAL A 195 -18.71 5.43 -50.64
N LEU A 196 -18.98 4.55 -49.68
CA LEU A 196 -20.12 3.63 -49.72
C LEU A 196 -21.46 4.38 -49.70
N GLN A 197 -21.56 5.49 -48.97
CA GLN A 197 -22.74 6.34 -48.94
C GLN A 197 -22.94 7.08 -50.27
N PHE A 198 -21.86 7.52 -50.93
CA PHE A 198 -21.90 8.03 -52.31
C PHE A 198 -22.36 6.95 -53.32
N LEU A 199 -22.06 5.68 -53.05
CA LEU A 199 -22.55 4.53 -53.83
C LEU A 199 -23.98 4.09 -53.45
N GLY A 200 -24.67 4.83 -52.57
CA GLY A 200 -26.08 4.60 -52.21
C GLY A 200 -26.32 3.65 -51.03
N ALA A 201 -25.29 3.25 -50.28
CA ALA A 201 -25.46 2.39 -49.11
C ALA A 201 -26.29 3.09 -48.01
N SER A 202 -27.29 2.40 -47.47
CA SER A 202 -28.11 2.92 -46.37
C SER A 202 -27.29 3.08 -45.08
N THR A 203 -27.69 4.03 -44.23
CA THR A 203 -27.05 4.26 -42.91
C THR A 203 -27.14 3.04 -41.99
N SER A 204 -28.19 2.21 -42.12
CA SER A 204 -28.32 0.95 -41.39
C SER A 204 -27.29 -0.09 -41.82
N THR A 205 -27.01 -0.19 -43.12
CA THR A 205 -25.98 -1.08 -43.68
C THR A 205 -24.60 -0.65 -43.20
N ILE A 206 -24.31 0.65 -43.28
CA ILE A 206 -23.06 1.23 -42.78
C ILE A 206 -22.85 0.94 -41.29
N ARG A 207 -23.86 1.16 -40.45
CA ARG A 207 -23.78 0.85 -39.00
C ARG A 207 -23.61 -0.64 -38.71
N SER A 208 -24.22 -1.51 -39.52
CA SER A 208 -24.14 -2.97 -39.33
C SER A 208 -22.77 -3.52 -39.70
N VAL A 209 -22.21 -3.08 -40.85
CA VAL A 209 -20.82 -3.37 -41.23
C VAL A 209 -19.87 -2.86 -40.16
N ASN A 210 -20.14 -1.65 -39.65
CA ASN A 210 -19.34 -1.03 -38.63
C ASN A 210 -19.30 -1.84 -37.33
N MET A 211 -20.49 -2.21 -36.84
CA MET A 211 -20.66 -3.06 -35.68
C MET A 211 -19.90 -4.38 -35.87
N LEU A 212 -20.10 -5.07 -36.99
CA LEU A 212 -19.49 -6.37 -37.25
C LEU A 212 -17.96 -6.32 -37.20
N GLU A 213 -17.33 -5.33 -37.83
CA GLU A 213 -15.87 -5.22 -37.84
C GLU A 213 -15.30 -4.85 -36.46
N VAL A 214 -15.94 -3.96 -35.67
CA VAL A 214 -15.48 -3.68 -34.29
C VAL A 214 -15.64 -4.93 -33.42
N THR A 215 -16.81 -5.58 -33.48
CA THR A 215 -17.09 -6.79 -32.70
C THR A 215 -16.12 -7.91 -33.07
N THR A 216 -15.78 -8.09 -34.36
CA THR A 216 -14.83 -9.12 -34.80
C THR A 216 -13.43 -8.85 -34.27
N LEU A 217 -12.93 -7.61 -34.37
CA LEU A 217 -11.62 -7.24 -33.83
C LEU A 217 -11.57 -7.35 -32.30
N SER A 218 -12.64 -6.95 -31.61
CA SER A 218 -12.78 -7.12 -30.16
C SER A 218 -12.82 -8.60 -29.76
N PHE A 219 -13.49 -9.45 -30.54
CA PHE A 219 -13.53 -10.89 -30.32
C PHE A 219 -12.15 -11.53 -30.45
N ILE A 220 -11.39 -11.18 -31.50
CA ILE A 220 -10.01 -11.63 -31.67
C ILE A 220 -9.13 -11.14 -30.50
N GLY A 221 -9.28 -9.88 -30.10
CA GLY A 221 -8.53 -9.31 -28.97
C GLY A 221 -8.86 -9.97 -27.64
N TRP A 222 -10.12 -10.37 -27.43
CA TRP A 222 -10.56 -11.16 -26.27
C TRP A 222 -9.95 -12.55 -26.29
N LEU A 223 -10.09 -13.30 -27.40
CA LEU A 223 -9.51 -14.64 -27.55
C LEU A 223 -8.00 -14.63 -27.32
N GLY A 224 -7.28 -13.68 -27.93
CA GLY A 224 -5.84 -13.52 -27.73
C GLY A 224 -5.49 -13.17 -26.28
N GLY A 225 -6.31 -12.34 -25.61
CA GLY A 225 -6.13 -12.02 -24.20
C GLY A 225 -6.29 -13.23 -23.28
N VAL A 226 -7.35 -14.01 -23.50
CA VAL A 226 -7.64 -15.25 -22.75
C VAL A 226 -6.55 -16.31 -23.01
N ALA A 227 -6.08 -16.45 -24.24
CA ALA A 227 -5.04 -17.43 -24.59
C ALA A 227 -3.67 -17.08 -24.00
N VAL A 228 -3.31 -15.80 -23.94
CA VAL A 228 -2.00 -15.34 -23.42
C VAL A 228 -1.98 -15.26 -21.89
N PHE A 229 -3.13 -15.01 -21.26
CA PHE A 229 -3.21 -14.78 -19.82
C PHE A 229 -2.57 -15.88 -18.95
N PRO A 230 -2.76 -17.20 -19.18
CA PRO A 230 -2.17 -18.24 -18.32
C PRO A 230 -0.65 -18.15 -18.25
N VAL A 231 0.01 -17.81 -19.36
CA VAL A 231 1.46 -17.65 -19.42
C VAL A 231 1.90 -16.43 -18.62
N VAL A 232 1.22 -15.30 -18.83
CA VAL A 232 1.48 -14.05 -18.09
C VAL A 232 1.26 -14.26 -16.60
N ASN A 233 0.15 -14.89 -16.22
CA ASN A 233 -0.22 -15.18 -14.84
C ASN A 233 0.87 -15.99 -14.12
N ARG A 234 1.38 -17.08 -14.73
CA ARG A 234 2.47 -17.88 -14.13
C ARG A 234 3.76 -17.10 -13.91
N VAL A 235 4.10 -16.20 -14.83
CA VAL A 235 5.30 -15.36 -14.71
C VAL A 235 5.12 -14.33 -13.59
N VAL A 236 3.99 -13.63 -13.56
CA VAL A 236 3.71 -12.58 -12.57
C VAL A 236 3.52 -13.18 -11.16
N ALA A 237 2.93 -14.38 -11.06
CA ALA A 237 2.73 -15.11 -9.80
C ALA A 237 4.03 -15.42 -9.06
N ARG A 238 5.12 -15.64 -9.80
CA ARG A 238 6.45 -15.97 -9.24
C ARG A 238 7.36 -14.77 -9.06
N SER A 239 7.02 -13.62 -9.67
CA SER A 239 7.93 -12.48 -9.69
C SER A 239 7.86 -11.61 -8.44
N GLY A 240 6.90 -11.86 -7.53
CA GLY A 240 6.65 -11.02 -6.35
C GLY A 240 6.22 -9.59 -6.71
N LEU A 241 5.71 -9.36 -7.94
CA LEU A 241 5.40 -8.01 -8.43
C LEU A 241 4.33 -7.31 -7.56
N LEU A 242 3.42 -8.11 -7.01
CA LEU A 242 2.35 -7.67 -6.11
C LEU A 242 2.81 -7.58 -4.64
N GLY A 243 4.11 -7.59 -4.36
CA GLY A 243 4.64 -7.60 -2.99
C GLY A 243 4.41 -8.93 -2.26
N THR A 244 3.84 -9.92 -2.96
CA THR A 244 3.61 -11.29 -2.52
C THR A 244 3.67 -12.22 -3.73
N THR A 245 4.00 -13.48 -3.51
CA THR A 245 3.81 -14.53 -4.51
C THR A 245 2.47 -15.23 -4.30
N TRP A 246 1.96 -15.93 -5.31
CA TRP A 246 0.74 -16.71 -5.17
C TRP A 246 0.79 -17.98 -6.01
N PHE A 247 -0.08 -18.94 -5.69
CA PHE A 247 -0.21 -20.15 -6.49
C PHE A 247 -0.97 -19.81 -7.77
N ALA A 248 -0.40 -20.13 -8.93
CA ALA A 248 -1.04 -19.82 -10.22
C ALA A 248 -2.39 -20.55 -10.40
N SER A 249 -2.64 -21.61 -9.62
CA SER A 249 -3.92 -22.31 -9.50
C SER A 249 -5.05 -21.43 -8.97
N ASP A 250 -4.72 -20.46 -8.10
CA ASP A 250 -5.70 -19.60 -7.42
C ASP A 250 -6.30 -18.56 -8.37
N THR A 251 -5.64 -18.36 -9.50
CA THR A 251 -6.02 -17.40 -10.55
C THR A 251 -6.28 -18.09 -11.88
N GLU A 252 -6.64 -19.38 -11.85
CA GLU A 252 -7.05 -20.08 -13.05
C GLU A 252 -8.30 -19.42 -13.67
N LEU A 253 -8.31 -19.37 -15.00
CA LEU A 253 -9.47 -18.86 -15.73
C LEU A 253 -10.63 -19.83 -15.52
N THR A 254 -11.59 -19.42 -14.71
CA THR A 254 -12.91 -20.03 -14.72
C THR A 254 -13.67 -19.59 -15.97
N ALA A 255 -14.68 -20.36 -16.37
CA ALA A 255 -15.55 -19.98 -17.49
C ALA A 255 -16.15 -18.58 -17.26
N ALA A 256 -16.52 -18.26 -16.02
CA ALA A 256 -17.05 -16.95 -15.65
C ALA A 256 -16.02 -15.82 -15.86
N THR A 257 -14.79 -15.95 -15.34
CA THR A 257 -13.76 -14.91 -15.46
C THR A 257 -13.24 -14.74 -16.88
N ALA A 258 -13.33 -15.77 -17.72
CA ALA A 258 -13.04 -15.68 -19.15
C ALA A 258 -14.17 -15.00 -19.95
N ILE A 259 -15.43 -15.37 -19.69
CA ILE A 259 -16.58 -14.96 -20.51
C ILE A 259 -17.09 -13.57 -20.14
N LEU A 260 -17.24 -13.24 -18.85
CA LEU A 260 -17.83 -11.97 -18.40
C LEU A 260 -17.11 -10.72 -18.96
N PRO A 261 -15.77 -10.59 -18.86
CA PRO A 261 -15.05 -9.48 -19.48
C PRO A 261 -15.17 -9.47 -20.99
N GLY A 262 -15.25 -10.65 -21.63
CA GLY A 262 -15.49 -10.81 -23.06
C GLY A 262 -16.86 -10.25 -23.48
N VAL A 263 -17.92 -10.63 -22.78
CA VAL A 263 -19.29 -10.12 -23.01
C VAL A 263 -19.34 -8.61 -22.80
N LEU A 264 -18.73 -8.08 -21.74
CA LEU A 264 -18.65 -6.63 -21.51
C LEU A 264 -17.91 -5.91 -22.65
N LEU A 265 -16.77 -6.45 -23.10
CA LEU A 265 -16.01 -5.89 -24.21
C LEU A 265 -16.80 -5.91 -25.53
N LEU A 266 -17.47 -7.03 -25.83
CA LEU A 266 -18.24 -7.20 -27.06
C LEU A 266 -19.51 -6.35 -27.06
N THR A 267 -20.21 -6.23 -25.94
CA THR A 267 -21.36 -5.32 -25.79
C THR A 267 -20.94 -3.87 -26.00
N LEU A 268 -19.82 -3.45 -25.40
CA LEU A 268 -19.25 -2.13 -25.61
C LEU A 268 -18.86 -1.91 -27.09
N ALA A 269 -18.22 -2.90 -27.73
CA ALA A 269 -17.89 -2.89 -29.14
C ALA A 269 -19.12 -2.73 -30.04
N VAL A 270 -20.23 -3.41 -29.72
CA VAL A 270 -21.50 -3.27 -30.42
C VAL A 270 -22.10 -1.88 -30.22
N VAL A 271 -22.13 -1.36 -28.98
CA VAL A 271 -22.67 -0.02 -28.68
C VAL A 271 -21.87 1.05 -29.43
N ILE A 272 -20.54 1.01 -29.35
CA ILE A 272 -19.65 1.92 -30.08
C ILE A 272 -19.85 1.75 -31.59
N GLY A 273 -19.93 0.51 -32.06
CA GLY A 273 -20.15 0.15 -33.45
C GLY A 273 -21.45 0.71 -34.03
N ARG A 274 -22.53 0.76 -33.22
CA ARG A 274 -23.84 1.30 -33.63
C ARG A 274 -23.93 2.81 -33.52
N ARG A 275 -23.14 3.44 -32.63
CA ARG A 275 -23.16 4.89 -32.37
C ARG A 275 -22.38 5.74 -33.37
N ILE A 276 -22.11 5.25 -34.57
CA ILE A 276 -21.60 6.13 -35.62
C ILE A 276 -22.63 7.23 -35.90
N GLU A 277 -22.23 8.46 -35.56
CA GLU A 277 -22.74 9.67 -36.17
C GLU A 277 -22.36 9.60 -37.65
N THR A 278 -23.23 8.97 -38.44
CA THR A 278 -23.24 9.14 -39.88
C THR A 278 -23.55 10.61 -40.07
N GLY A 279 -22.51 11.42 -40.24
CA GLY A 279 -22.65 12.82 -40.59
C GLY A 279 -23.57 12.88 -41.79
N THR A 280 -24.81 13.28 -41.57
CA THR A 280 -25.69 13.70 -42.65
C THR A 280 -25.01 14.92 -43.23
N GLY A 281 -24.22 14.68 -44.27
CA GLY A 281 -23.66 15.73 -45.08
C GLY A 281 -24.78 16.70 -45.47
N THR A 282 -24.43 17.98 -45.46
CA THR A 282 -25.24 19.16 -45.74
C THR A 282 -25.86 19.86 -44.52
N ARG A 283 -25.36 21.10 -44.30
CA ARG A 283 -25.82 22.20 -43.43
C ARG A 283 -25.28 22.32 -41.99
N ALA A 284 -24.89 21.27 -41.29
CA ALA A 284 -24.39 21.41 -39.90
C ALA A 284 -22.92 21.84 -39.78
N GLU A 285 -22.06 21.48 -40.76
CA GLU A 285 -20.61 21.72 -40.70
C GLU A 285 -20.21 23.20 -40.85
N ILE A 286 -21.02 24.02 -41.53
CA ILE A 286 -20.75 25.46 -41.67
C ILE A 286 -21.17 26.23 -40.40
N ARG A 287 -22.01 25.65 -39.54
CA ARG A 287 -22.55 26.34 -38.35
C ARG A 287 -21.93 25.89 -37.03
N GLN A 288 -21.14 24.82 -37.01
CA GLN A 288 -20.41 24.35 -35.82
C GLN A 288 -18.97 24.92 -35.69
N ALA A 289 -18.59 25.87 -36.54
CA ALA A 289 -17.26 26.49 -36.58
C ALA A 289 -16.93 27.44 -35.42
N ASP A 290 -17.47 27.20 -34.22
CA ASP A 290 -16.90 27.76 -32.98
C ASP A 290 -16.92 26.73 -31.83
N PRO A 291 -16.12 25.66 -31.91
CA PRO A 291 -15.90 24.74 -30.77
C PRO A 291 -15.40 25.48 -29.51
N ALA A 292 -14.82 26.66 -29.73
CA ALA A 292 -14.22 27.53 -28.74
C ALA A 292 -15.23 28.21 -27.78
N ARG A 293 -16.52 28.31 -28.13
CA ARG A 293 -17.53 28.98 -27.29
C ARG A 293 -18.03 28.21 -26.06
N THR A 294 -17.64 26.96 -25.87
CA THR A 294 -18.33 26.04 -24.93
C THR A 294 -17.50 25.61 -23.71
N VAL A 295 -16.30 26.16 -23.51
CA VAL A 295 -15.44 25.76 -22.38
C VAL A 295 -15.69 26.70 -21.20
N SER A 296 -16.56 26.27 -20.29
CA SER A 296 -16.95 27.04 -19.10
C SER A 296 -15.85 27.04 -18.04
N ALA A 297 -15.57 28.21 -17.44
CA ALA A 297 -14.64 28.35 -16.32
C ALA A 297 -15.10 27.60 -15.07
N TRP A 298 -16.41 27.32 -14.93
CA TRP A 298 -16.97 26.48 -13.86
C TRP A 298 -16.36 25.09 -13.78
N ARG A 299 -15.75 24.60 -14.87
CA ARG A 299 -15.01 23.33 -14.91
C ARG A 299 -13.76 23.33 -14.04
N LEU A 300 -13.28 24.50 -13.60
CA LEU A 300 -12.14 24.64 -12.68
C LEU A 300 -12.56 24.46 -11.21
N VAL A 301 -13.85 24.58 -10.89
CA VAL A 301 -14.34 24.52 -9.51
C VAL A 301 -13.99 23.20 -8.82
N PRO A 302 -14.22 22.01 -9.42
CA PRO A 302 -13.87 20.75 -8.74
C PRO A 302 -12.36 20.61 -8.50
N LEU A 303 -11.53 21.08 -9.44
CA LEU A 303 -10.07 21.07 -9.29
C LEU A 303 -9.64 22.01 -8.16
N ALA A 304 -10.21 23.21 -8.09
CA ALA A 304 -9.94 24.17 -7.03
C ALA A 304 -10.36 23.61 -5.66
N CYS A 305 -11.55 23.01 -5.54
CA CYS A 305 -12.01 22.37 -4.30
C CYS A 305 -11.10 21.21 -3.85
N GLY A 306 -10.64 20.39 -4.80
CA GLY A 306 -9.69 19.32 -4.49
C GLY A 306 -8.35 19.86 -3.99
N LEU A 307 -7.78 20.85 -4.70
CA LEU A 307 -6.51 21.47 -4.33
C LEU A 307 -6.58 22.22 -2.99
N THR A 308 -7.68 22.91 -2.70
CA THR A 308 -7.85 23.58 -1.40
C THR A 308 -7.96 22.57 -0.27
N SER A 309 -8.69 21.46 -0.48
CA SER A 309 -8.79 20.38 0.50
C SER A 309 -7.44 19.69 0.75
N LEU A 310 -6.67 19.38 -0.31
CA LEU A 310 -5.33 18.79 -0.16
C LEU A 310 -4.36 19.76 0.53
N SER A 311 -4.35 21.03 0.12
CA SER A 311 -3.50 22.05 0.73
C SER A 311 -3.84 22.26 2.22
N ALA A 312 -5.13 22.28 2.56
CA ALA A 312 -5.57 22.39 3.95
C ALA A 312 -5.09 21.20 4.78
N GLN A 313 -5.08 19.99 4.22
CA GLN A 313 -4.56 18.79 4.90
C GLN A 313 -3.05 18.85 5.10
N VAL A 314 -2.28 19.32 4.10
CA VAL A 314 -0.83 19.56 4.27
C VAL A 314 -0.56 20.57 5.38
N VAL A 315 -1.25 21.72 5.36
CA VAL A 315 -1.05 22.78 6.36
C VAL A 315 -1.45 22.31 7.76
N THR A 316 -2.62 21.69 7.89
CA THR A 316 -3.08 21.18 9.20
C THR A 316 -2.23 20.03 9.71
N GLY A 317 -1.77 19.13 8.85
CA GLY A 317 -0.85 18.05 9.23
C GLY A 317 0.54 18.56 9.63
N ALA A 318 1.07 19.58 8.93
CA ALA A 318 2.35 20.19 9.26
C ALA A 318 2.36 20.94 10.61
N LEU A 319 1.21 21.47 11.03
CA LEU A 319 1.05 22.20 12.29
C LEU A 319 0.77 21.29 13.51
N ARG A 320 0.56 19.99 13.32
CA ARG A 320 0.23 19.05 14.41
C ARG A 320 1.46 18.57 15.17
N PRO A 321 1.34 18.24 16.48
CA PRO A 321 2.35 17.47 17.20
C PRO A 321 2.56 16.08 16.55
N PRO A 322 3.77 15.49 16.65
CA PRO A 322 4.01 14.12 16.20
C PRO A 322 3.17 13.11 17.03
N GLY A 323 2.84 11.95 16.45
CA GLY A 323 2.21 10.82 17.15
C GLY A 323 0.68 10.83 17.27
N VAL A 324 -0.01 11.94 16.94
CA VAL A 324 -1.48 12.00 17.00
C VAL A 324 -2.10 11.58 15.66
N THR A 325 -2.49 10.31 15.54
CA THR A 325 -3.21 9.78 14.35
C THR A 325 -4.73 9.97 14.51
N PRO A 326 -5.41 10.75 13.66
CA PRO A 326 -6.86 10.87 13.71
C PRO A 326 -7.53 9.73 12.92
N VAL A 327 -8.38 8.95 13.60
CA VAL A 327 -9.19 7.82 13.07
C VAL A 327 -10.21 8.23 11.97
N ARG A 328 -10.22 9.48 11.47
CA ARG A 328 -11.24 9.98 10.53
C ARG A 328 -10.73 10.86 9.37
N LEU A 329 -9.42 11.05 9.19
CA LEU A 329 -8.94 11.81 8.01
C LEU A 329 -8.79 10.98 6.73
N ASP A 330 -8.67 9.66 6.81
CA ASP A 330 -8.41 8.82 5.62
C ASP A 330 -9.51 8.92 4.55
N LEU A 331 -10.77 9.02 4.98
CA LEU A 331 -11.90 9.19 4.07
C LEU A 331 -11.91 10.59 3.45
N LEU A 332 -11.59 11.63 4.22
CA LEU A 332 -11.48 13.01 3.73
C LEU A 332 -10.32 13.13 2.72
N MET A 333 -9.21 12.45 2.99
CA MET A 333 -8.04 12.40 2.12
C MET A 333 -8.36 11.68 0.80
N SER A 334 -8.93 10.48 0.88
CA SER A 334 -9.31 9.68 -0.29
C SER A 334 -10.32 10.42 -1.17
N THR A 335 -11.31 11.07 -0.56
CA THR A 335 -12.29 11.90 -1.30
C THR A 335 -11.63 13.12 -1.93
N ALA A 336 -10.70 13.80 -1.26
CA ALA A 336 -9.97 14.93 -1.82
C ALA A 336 -9.13 14.54 -3.05
N VAL A 337 -8.44 13.39 -3.01
CA VAL A 337 -7.68 12.86 -4.15
C VAL A 337 -8.60 12.56 -5.34
N VAL A 338 -9.74 11.90 -5.10
CA VAL A 338 -10.72 11.57 -6.16
C VAL A 338 -11.34 12.84 -6.77
N VAL A 339 -11.70 13.82 -5.95
CA VAL A 339 -12.23 15.11 -6.43
C VAL A 339 -11.17 15.87 -7.23
N THR A 340 -9.90 15.84 -6.80
CA THR A 340 -8.79 16.44 -7.54
C THR A 340 -8.57 15.75 -8.88
N ALA A 341 -8.63 14.42 -8.93
CA ALA A 341 -8.54 13.62 -10.16
C ALA A 341 -9.65 13.98 -11.16
N ALA A 342 -10.90 13.97 -10.69
CA ALA A 342 -12.05 14.33 -11.50
C ALA A 342 -11.98 15.79 -11.97
N GLY A 343 -11.57 16.69 -11.08
CA GLY A 343 -11.33 18.09 -11.37
C GLY A 343 -10.27 18.28 -12.45
N LEU A 344 -9.14 17.56 -12.36
CA LEU A 344 -8.06 17.61 -13.34
C LEU A 344 -8.57 17.20 -14.74
N ALA A 345 -9.36 16.13 -14.83
CA ALA A 345 -9.93 15.66 -16.09
C ALA A 345 -10.93 16.66 -16.70
N VAL A 346 -11.80 17.26 -15.88
CA VAL A 346 -12.84 18.21 -16.31
C VAL A 346 -12.26 19.59 -16.65
N ALA A 347 -11.25 20.02 -15.90
CA ALA A 347 -10.56 21.30 -16.07
C ALA A 347 -9.62 21.34 -17.29
N MET A 348 -9.09 20.19 -17.71
CA MET A 348 -8.03 20.11 -18.72
C MET A 348 -8.32 20.90 -20.02
N PRO A 349 -9.51 20.82 -20.65
CA PRO A 349 -9.81 21.61 -21.84
C PRO A 349 -9.78 23.12 -21.59
N SER A 350 -10.20 23.57 -20.40
CA SER A 350 -10.16 25.00 -20.02
C SER A 350 -8.72 25.48 -19.87
N VAL A 351 -7.87 24.69 -19.21
CA VAL A 351 -6.46 25.00 -18.96
C VAL A 351 -5.65 25.03 -20.26
N ILE A 352 -5.85 24.05 -21.16
CA ILE A 352 -5.20 24.02 -22.48
C ILE A 352 -5.62 25.20 -23.34
N ARG A 353 -6.91 25.54 -23.35
CA ARG A 353 -7.40 26.71 -24.08
C ARG A 353 -6.79 28.00 -23.56
N TRP A 354 -6.76 28.18 -22.23
CA TRP A 354 -6.23 29.38 -21.61
C TRP A 354 -4.72 29.54 -21.89
N SER A 355 -3.94 28.48 -21.64
CA SER A 355 -2.49 28.48 -21.92
C SER A 355 -2.18 28.67 -23.42
N GLY A 356 -2.95 28.04 -24.30
CA GLY A 356 -2.85 28.25 -25.75
C GLY A 356 -3.10 29.71 -26.14
N ARG A 357 -4.15 30.35 -25.59
CA ARG A 357 -4.44 31.78 -25.83
C ARG A 357 -3.33 32.69 -25.31
N VAL A 358 -2.80 32.41 -24.12
CA VAL A 358 -1.68 33.18 -23.56
C VAL A 358 -0.48 33.09 -24.49
N LEU A 359 -0.12 31.90 -24.97
CA LEU A 359 0.98 31.74 -25.92
C LEU A 359 0.70 32.36 -27.29
N ALA A 360 -0.55 32.30 -27.76
CA ALA A 360 -0.97 32.93 -29.02
C ALA A 360 -0.79 34.47 -28.99
N VAL A 361 -1.08 35.09 -27.85
CA VAL A 361 -1.00 36.55 -27.67
C VAL A 361 0.42 37.01 -27.32
N HIS A 362 1.07 36.34 -26.37
CA HIS A 362 2.35 36.78 -25.79
C HIS A 362 3.58 36.05 -26.37
N GLY A 363 3.40 35.09 -27.27
CA GLY A 363 4.50 34.37 -27.90
C GLY A 363 5.45 35.32 -28.65
N LYS A 364 6.76 35.16 -28.43
CA LYS A 364 7.80 36.01 -29.05
C LYS A 364 8.06 35.67 -30.52
N THR A 365 7.80 34.44 -30.93
CA THR A 365 8.02 33.96 -32.31
C THR A 365 6.70 33.67 -33.01
N VAL A 366 6.68 33.76 -34.35
CA VAL A 366 5.51 33.39 -35.16
C VAL A 366 5.12 31.93 -34.92
N SER A 367 6.10 31.04 -34.79
CA SER A 367 5.89 29.62 -34.49
C SER A 367 5.23 29.39 -33.12
N ALA A 368 5.62 30.15 -32.08
CA ALA A 368 5.00 30.06 -30.76
C ALA A 368 3.55 30.55 -30.78
N ARG A 369 3.30 31.69 -31.43
CA ARG A 369 1.94 32.24 -31.57
C ARG A 369 1.03 31.30 -32.35
N LEU A 370 1.53 30.74 -33.45
CA LEU A 370 0.80 29.78 -34.28
C LEU A 370 0.50 28.49 -33.50
N GLY A 371 1.49 27.94 -32.78
CA GLY A 371 1.29 26.76 -31.94
C GLY A 371 0.28 26.98 -30.81
N GLY A 372 0.34 28.13 -30.14
CA GLY A 372 -0.64 28.52 -29.11
C GLY A 372 -2.05 28.71 -29.67
N ALA A 373 -2.18 29.35 -30.84
CA ALA A 373 -3.47 29.54 -31.49
C ALA A 373 -4.11 28.20 -31.88
N ARG A 374 -3.31 27.25 -32.38
CA ARG A 374 -3.76 25.88 -32.68
C ARG A 374 -4.24 25.14 -31.42
N ALA A 375 -3.47 25.19 -30.33
CA ALA A 375 -3.86 24.59 -29.04
C ALA A 375 -5.17 25.19 -28.48
N ALA A 376 -5.38 26.50 -28.68
CA ALA A 376 -6.59 27.18 -28.21
C ALA A 376 -7.84 26.91 -29.06
N PHE A 377 -7.66 26.53 -30.33
CA PHE A 377 -8.75 26.29 -31.27
C PHE A 377 -9.47 24.97 -31.01
N ASP A 378 -8.72 23.89 -30.76
CA ASP A 378 -9.29 22.58 -30.40
C ASP A 378 -8.71 22.01 -29.08
N PRO A 379 -9.13 22.59 -27.94
CA PRO A 379 -8.60 22.19 -26.63
C PRO A 379 -9.11 20.81 -26.18
N ARG A 380 -10.22 20.30 -26.74
CA ARG A 380 -10.82 19.02 -26.31
C ARG A 380 -10.02 17.84 -26.84
N ASP A 381 -9.59 17.91 -28.09
CA ASP A 381 -8.72 16.90 -28.69
C ASP A 381 -7.35 16.87 -28.01
N GLY A 382 -6.79 18.04 -27.69
CA GLY A 382 -5.59 18.15 -26.87
C GLY A 382 -5.76 17.55 -25.47
N ALA A 383 -6.86 17.89 -24.79
CA ALA A 383 -7.13 17.45 -23.42
C ALA A 383 -7.21 15.94 -23.28
N ARG A 384 -7.89 15.22 -24.18
CA ARG A 384 -8.07 13.76 -24.06
C ARG A 384 -6.75 13.00 -23.98
N LEU A 385 -5.77 13.42 -24.77
CA LEU A 385 -4.42 12.86 -24.76
C LEU A 385 -3.71 13.11 -23.43
N VAL A 386 -3.87 14.32 -22.90
CA VAL A 386 -3.15 14.79 -21.72
C VAL A 386 -3.77 14.26 -20.43
N VAL A 387 -5.11 14.11 -20.36
CA VAL A 387 -5.81 13.64 -19.15
C VAL A 387 -5.31 12.26 -18.70
N ALA A 388 -5.05 11.34 -19.63
CA ALA A 388 -4.55 10.01 -19.30
C ALA A 388 -3.17 10.07 -18.61
N LEU A 389 -2.24 10.79 -19.25
CA LEU A 389 -0.90 11.02 -18.72
C LEU A 389 -0.96 11.79 -17.39
N ALA A 390 -1.82 12.80 -17.30
CA ALA A 390 -1.98 13.65 -16.13
C ALA A 390 -2.49 12.86 -14.92
N LEU A 391 -3.50 12.00 -15.11
CA LEU A 391 -4.02 11.14 -14.04
C LEU A 391 -2.99 10.11 -13.60
N LEU A 392 -2.22 9.55 -14.54
CA LEU A 392 -1.13 8.62 -14.24
C LEU A 392 -0.01 9.27 -13.43
N VAL A 393 0.43 10.48 -13.83
CA VAL A 393 1.46 11.24 -13.11
C VAL A 393 0.96 11.66 -11.73
N MET A 394 -0.30 12.07 -11.63
CA MET A 394 -0.92 12.42 -10.34
C MET A 394 -0.99 11.20 -9.42
N ALA A 395 -1.43 10.05 -9.93
CA ALA A 395 -1.45 8.80 -9.18
C ALA A 395 -0.05 8.41 -8.71
N ALA A 396 0.96 8.47 -9.60
CA ALA A 396 2.35 8.21 -9.23
C ALA A 396 2.82 9.13 -8.09
N GLY A 397 2.51 10.43 -8.15
CA GLY A 397 2.83 11.39 -7.10
C GLY A 397 2.20 11.07 -5.75
N VAL A 398 0.90 10.75 -5.75
CA VAL A 398 0.18 10.32 -4.52
C VAL A 398 0.83 9.08 -3.92
N THR A 399 1.19 8.11 -4.77
CA THR A 399 1.76 6.84 -4.33
C THR A 399 3.16 6.96 -3.75
N ILE A 400 3.93 7.99 -4.10
CA ILE A 400 5.21 8.29 -3.44
C ILE A 400 4.96 8.63 -1.97
N GLY A 401 3.95 9.46 -1.67
CA GLY A 401 3.54 9.77 -0.31
C GLY A 401 3.03 8.53 0.45
N GLN A 402 2.15 7.75 -0.18
CA GLN A 402 1.63 6.51 0.41
C GLN A 402 2.72 5.50 0.74
N THR A 403 3.62 5.23 -0.21
CA THR A 403 4.70 4.25 -0.01
C THR A 403 5.69 4.70 1.07
N ARG A 404 5.93 6.01 1.21
CA ARG A 404 6.80 6.54 2.26
C ARG A 404 6.17 6.42 3.64
N ASP A 405 4.91 6.84 3.77
CA ASP A 405 4.16 6.72 5.01
C ASP A 405 4.03 5.25 5.43
N ALA A 406 3.72 4.37 4.48
CA ALA A 406 3.62 2.95 4.73
C ALA A 406 4.97 2.30 5.09
N ARG A 407 6.08 2.75 4.50
CA ARG A 407 7.43 2.34 4.95
C ARG A 407 7.73 2.78 6.38
N ALA A 408 7.22 3.93 6.81
CA ALA A 408 7.41 4.42 8.17
C ALA A 408 6.59 3.63 9.21
N VAL A 409 5.49 3.01 8.80
CA VAL A 409 4.76 2.03 9.61
C VAL A 409 5.53 0.70 9.69
N SER A 410 6.22 0.31 8.60
CA SER A 410 6.83 -1.02 8.45
C SER A 410 8.27 -1.11 8.97
N VAL A 411 8.98 0.02 8.98
CA VAL A 411 10.33 0.14 9.53
C VAL A 411 10.18 0.96 10.80
N PRO A 412 10.53 0.43 11.98
CA PRO A 412 10.47 1.19 13.21
C PRO A 412 11.26 2.49 12.99
N THR A 413 10.56 3.61 13.07
CA THR A 413 11.15 4.95 12.97
C THR A 413 12.03 5.25 14.18
N ALA A 414 11.86 4.47 15.25
CA ALA A 414 12.80 4.38 16.36
C ALA A 414 14.04 3.59 15.93
N ALA A 415 15.23 4.12 16.25
CA ALA A 415 16.51 3.42 16.06
C ALA A 415 16.58 2.07 16.80
N VAL A 416 15.63 1.83 17.71
CA VAL A 416 15.59 0.72 18.65
C VAL A 416 14.17 0.17 18.74
N VAL A 417 14.05 -1.15 18.81
CA VAL A 417 12.80 -1.91 18.88
C VAL A 417 12.67 -2.51 20.28
N PRO A 418 11.59 -2.20 21.03
CA PRO A 418 11.28 -2.91 22.26
C PRO A 418 10.88 -4.34 21.94
N VAL A 419 11.52 -5.31 22.59
CA VAL A 419 11.13 -6.71 22.60
C VAL A 419 10.71 -7.04 24.04
N ALA A 420 9.46 -7.41 24.21
CA ALA A 420 8.88 -7.80 25.48
C ALA A 420 8.60 -9.31 25.49
N VAL A 421 8.82 -9.99 26.62
CA VAL A 421 8.35 -11.35 26.85
C VAL A 421 7.74 -11.43 28.24
N ASP A 422 6.54 -12.00 28.34
CA ASP A 422 5.88 -12.18 29.63
C ASP A 422 6.71 -13.12 30.51
N VAL A 423 7.03 -12.71 31.74
CA VAL A 423 7.86 -13.49 32.66
C VAL A 423 7.21 -14.84 32.99
N SER A 424 5.88 -14.90 32.96
CA SER A 424 5.13 -16.14 33.15
C SER A 424 5.35 -17.20 32.06
N GLU A 425 5.93 -16.84 30.92
CA GLU A 425 6.27 -17.74 29.81
C GLU A 425 7.73 -18.23 29.87
N LEU A 426 8.52 -17.70 30.79
CA LEU A 426 9.92 -18.09 30.98
C LEU A 426 10.00 -19.27 31.97
N PRO A 427 10.91 -20.23 31.74
CA PRO A 427 11.19 -21.26 32.73
C PRO A 427 11.79 -20.66 34.00
N ASP A 428 11.76 -21.39 35.11
CA ASP A 428 12.37 -20.96 36.37
C ASP A 428 13.85 -20.57 36.16
N GLY A 429 14.23 -19.35 36.57
CA GLY A 429 15.57 -18.80 36.35
C GLY A 429 15.86 -18.31 34.92
N GLY A 430 14.95 -18.51 33.96
CA GLY A 430 15.07 -18.04 32.58
C GLY A 430 15.12 -16.51 32.47
N ALA A 431 14.35 -15.81 33.30
CA ALA A 431 14.39 -14.35 33.38
C ALA A 431 15.76 -13.82 33.84
N ALA A 432 16.36 -14.45 34.87
CA ALA A 432 17.71 -14.09 35.32
C ALA A 432 18.77 -14.36 34.25
N THR A 433 18.67 -15.50 33.56
CA THR A 433 19.57 -15.84 32.44
C THR A 433 19.50 -14.80 31.32
N LEU A 434 18.29 -14.37 30.93
CA LEU A 434 18.13 -13.35 29.89
C LEU A 434 18.58 -11.97 30.36
N LEU A 435 18.40 -11.62 31.63
CA LEU A 435 18.93 -10.38 32.21
C LEU A 435 20.46 -10.34 32.20
N ASP A 436 21.14 -11.49 32.29
CA ASP A 436 22.61 -11.57 32.19
C ASP A 436 23.10 -11.55 30.73
N GLU A 437 22.36 -12.20 29.82
CA GLU A 437 22.70 -12.23 28.39
C GLU A 437 22.42 -10.90 27.66
N LEU A 438 21.40 -10.14 28.10
CA LEU A 438 20.91 -8.94 27.43
C LEU A 438 21.19 -7.69 28.28
N PRO A 439 22.24 -6.91 27.97
CA PRO A 439 22.66 -5.77 28.81
C PRO A 439 21.67 -4.61 28.85
N THR A 440 20.73 -4.55 27.89
CA THR A 440 19.66 -3.54 27.81
C THR A 440 18.32 -4.04 28.36
N ALA A 441 18.26 -5.25 28.90
CA ALA A 441 17.02 -5.81 29.42
C ALA A 441 16.65 -5.21 30.78
N ALA A 442 15.38 -4.82 30.88
CA ALA A 442 14.69 -4.25 32.03
C ALA A 442 13.41 -5.04 32.31
N ILE A 443 12.81 -4.82 33.48
CA ILE A 443 11.48 -5.37 33.78
C ILE A 443 10.44 -4.27 33.58
N GLY A 444 9.50 -4.49 32.67
CA GLY A 444 8.27 -3.73 32.55
C GLY A 444 7.19 -4.34 33.45
N LEU A 445 6.47 -3.48 34.16
CA LEU A 445 5.35 -3.85 35.00
C LEU A 445 4.15 -3.00 34.61
N ALA A 446 3.14 -3.64 34.04
CA ALA A 446 1.87 -3.01 33.71
C ALA A 446 0.94 -3.10 34.93
N ALA A 447 0.39 -1.98 35.36
CA ALA A 447 -0.51 -1.95 36.49
C ALA A 447 -1.77 -1.16 36.15
N SER A 448 -2.90 -1.73 36.55
CA SER A 448 -4.20 -1.05 36.50
C SER A 448 -4.47 -0.41 37.86
N ASP A 449 -4.71 0.90 37.86
CA ASP A 449 -5.20 1.60 39.03
C ASP A 449 -6.71 1.28 39.21
N PRO A 450 -7.17 0.83 40.39
CA PRO A 450 -8.61 0.63 40.63
C PRO A 450 -9.43 1.93 40.59
N ALA A 451 -8.80 3.11 40.74
CA ALA A 451 -9.45 4.42 40.71
C ALA A 451 -9.49 5.07 39.32
N SER A 452 -8.67 4.61 38.35
CA SER A 452 -8.65 5.11 36.98
C SER A 452 -8.52 3.96 35.96
N PRO A 453 -9.28 3.96 34.85
CA PRO A 453 -9.20 2.89 33.84
C PRO A 453 -7.92 2.92 33.01
N GLU A 454 -6.97 3.80 33.31
CA GLU A 454 -5.71 3.93 32.58
C GLU A 454 -4.67 2.93 33.10
N MET A 455 -4.05 2.20 32.17
CA MET A 455 -2.97 1.28 32.47
C MET A 455 -1.68 2.08 32.56
N ARG A 456 -1.01 2.03 33.71
CA ARG A 456 0.29 2.69 33.91
C ARG A 456 1.41 1.68 33.74
N LEU A 457 2.49 2.08 33.06
CA LEU A 457 3.64 1.20 32.82
C LEU A 457 4.85 1.68 33.62
N ALA A 458 5.39 0.79 34.45
CA ALA A 458 6.61 1.02 35.20
C ALA A 458 7.77 0.22 34.62
N ALA A 459 8.90 0.86 34.37
CA ALA A 459 10.16 0.21 34.00
C ALA A 459 11.08 0.08 35.22
N ILE A 460 11.69 -1.08 35.40
CA ILE A 460 12.57 -1.40 36.53
C ILE A 460 13.92 -1.86 35.99
N ALA A 461 14.97 -1.08 36.26
CA ALA A 461 16.33 -1.41 35.85
C ALA A 461 17.37 -0.56 36.62
N PRO A 462 18.54 -1.10 36.98
CA PRO A 462 19.62 -0.32 37.58
C PRO A 462 20.14 0.74 36.62
N CYS A 463 20.82 1.75 37.18
CA CYS A 463 21.26 2.93 36.44
C CYS A 463 22.21 2.61 35.28
N ASP A 464 23.06 1.60 35.40
CA ASP A 464 23.99 1.17 34.35
C ASP A 464 23.25 0.64 33.11
N ARG A 465 22.14 -0.07 33.32
CA ARG A 465 21.27 -0.60 32.24
C ARG A 465 20.38 0.48 31.63
N VAL A 466 19.87 1.41 32.44
CA VAL A 466 19.16 2.59 31.93
C VAL A 466 20.09 3.41 31.02
N ASP A 467 21.33 3.64 31.45
CA ASP A 467 22.32 4.34 30.64
C ASP A 467 22.75 3.53 29.40
N ALA A 468 22.80 2.20 29.48
CA ALA A 468 23.05 1.34 28.32
C ALA A 468 21.90 1.43 27.30
N PHE A 469 20.65 1.40 27.78
CA PHE A 469 19.45 1.58 26.96
C PHE A 469 19.45 2.96 26.29
N LEU A 470 19.65 4.04 27.05
CA LEU A 470 19.63 5.40 26.51
C LEU A 470 20.74 5.61 25.48
N ARG A 471 21.94 5.08 25.71
CA ARG A 471 23.03 5.10 24.73
C ARG A 471 22.67 4.32 23.46
N ALA A 472 21.99 3.18 23.57
CA ALA A 472 21.54 2.40 22.42
C ALA A 472 20.52 3.17 21.57
N VAL A 473 19.67 4.00 22.20
CA VAL A 473 18.66 4.83 21.53
C VAL A 473 19.21 6.20 21.08
N GLY A 474 20.50 6.50 21.34
CA GLY A 474 21.13 7.77 20.99
C GLY A 474 20.80 8.92 21.95
N GLY A 475 20.24 8.62 23.13
CA GLY A 475 20.00 9.54 24.22
C GLY A 475 21.23 9.80 25.10
N ALA A 476 21.15 10.85 25.93
CA ALA A 476 22.17 11.14 26.94
C ALA A 476 21.92 10.33 28.22
N SER A 477 22.99 10.01 28.96
CA SER A 477 22.91 9.37 30.28
C SER A 477 22.10 10.20 31.27
N VAL A 478 21.44 9.55 32.23
CA VAL A 478 20.65 10.25 33.25
C VAL A 478 21.58 10.91 34.27
N PRO A 479 21.67 12.26 34.34
CA PRO A 479 22.58 12.93 35.27
C PRO A 479 22.13 12.67 36.72
N GLY A 480 23.00 12.09 37.54
CA GLY A 480 22.69 11.83 38.95
C GLY A 480 21.80 10.61 39.21
N CYS A 481 21.74 9.65 38.27
CA CYS A 481 21.11 8.36 38.52
C CYS A 481 21.82 7.64 39.68
N VAL A 482 21.05 7.29 40.71
CA VAL A 482 21.50 6.49 41.85
C VAL A 482 20.61 5.25 41.93
N ASP A 483 21.21 4.08 42.11
CA ASP A 483 20.45 2.85 42.34
C ASP A 483 19.63 2.97 43.63
N GLY A 484 18.40 2.47 43.61
CA GLY A 484 17.44 2.63 44.68
C GLY A 484 16.67 3.95 44.66
N ALA A 485 16.41 4.50 43.47
CA ALA A 485 15.59 5.69 43.29
C ALA A 485 14.30 5.40 42.50
N VAL A 486 13.28 6.23 42.73
CA VAL A 486 12.06 6.28 41.93
C VAL A 486 12.06 7.58 41.15
N LEU A 487 12.01 7.47 39.82
CA LEU A 487 12.09 8.58 38.89
C LEU A 487 10.81 8.63 38.04
N THR A 488 10.18 9.80 37.93
CA THR A 488 8.91 9.97 37.20
C THR A 488 9.12 10.71 35.87
N SER A 489 8.35 10.34 34.84
CA SER A 489 8.40 10.97 33.50
C SER A 489 7.38 12.10 33.29
N SER A 490 6.45 12.32 34.25
CA SER A 490 5.43 13.37 34.15
C SER A 490 6.04 14.78 34.20
N ILE A 491 5.72 15.57 33.18
CA ILE A 491 6.13 16.99 33.04
C ILE A 491 5.21 17.93 33.83
N ASP A 492 4.07 17.45 34.35
CA ASP A 492 3.00 18.29 34.94
C ASP A 492 2.54 17.87 36.35
N GLU A 493 3.20 16.91 37.00
CA GLU A 493 2.89 16.52 38.38
C GLU A 493 4.08 16.78 39.31
N ASP A 494 3.78 17.31 40.50
CA ASP A 494 4.73 17.38 41.60
C ASP A 494 5.27 15.95 41.84
N PRO A 495 6.60 15.70 41.95
CA PRO A 495 7.12 14.36 42.23
C PRO A 495 6.56 13.73 43.52
N SER A 496 5.93 14.54 44.38
CA SER A 496 5.18 14.09 45.56
C SER A 496 3.71 13.71 45.30
N SER A 497 3.12 14.06 44.15
CA SER A 497 1.73 13.74 43.78
C SER A 497 1.57 12.42 43.02
N VAL A 498 2.63 11.89 42.41
CA VAL A 498 2.64 10.50 41.93
C VAL A 498 2.77 9.58 43.14
N ARG A 499 1.64 9.03 43.60
CA ARG A 499 1.65 8.04 44.67
C ARG A 499 2.18 6.73 44.09
N VAL A 500 3.29 6.25 44.64
CA VAL A 500 3.80 4.88 44.39
C VAL A 500 2.72 3.84 44.73
N ASP A 501 1.72 4.22 45.53
CA ASP A 501 0.49 3.48 45.85
C ASP A 501 -0.37 3.13 44.62
N ASP A 502 -0.21 3.81 43.49
CA ASP A 502 -0.98 3.58 42.25
C ASP A 502 -0.54 2.32 41.49
N VAL A 503 0.63 1.74 41.86
CA VAL A 503 1.10 0.44 41.36
C VAL A 503 1.38 -0.49 42.56
N PRO A 504 0.38 -1.27 43.02
CA PRO A 504 0.45 -1.98 44.31
C PRO A 504 1.71 -2.86 44.49
N ALA A 505 2.10 -3.66 43.49
CA ALA A 505 3.31 -4.49 43.59
C ALA A 505 4.59 -3.67 43.85
N ILE A 506 4.70 -2.51 43.19
CA ILE A 506 5.86 -1.63 43.27
C ILE A 506 5.79 -0.78 44.52
N ALA A 507 4.60 -0.40 45.00
CA ALA A 507 4.38 0.33 46.26
C ALA A 507 5.18 -0.31 47.40
N SER A 508 4.96 -1.60 47.68
CA SER A 508 5.67 -2.29 48.78
C SER A 508 7.20 -2.34 48.62
N LEU A 509 7.70 -2.40 47.37
CA LEU A 509 9.13 -2.46 47.06
C LEU A 509 9.79 -1.06 47.07
N ALA A 510 9.04 -0.03 46.68
CA ALA A 510 9.51 1.33 46.49
C ALA A 510 9.16 2.28 47.65
N GLU A 511 8.28 1.89 48.57
CA GLU A 511 7.94 2.64 49.79
C GLU A 511 9.16 2.83 50.71
N ASN A 512 10.13 1.92 50.63
CA ASN A 512 11.38 1.96 51.39
C ASN A 512 12.58 2.57 50.63
N LEU A 513 12.38 3.08 49.42
CA LEU A 513 13.47 3.65 48.62
C LEU A 513 13.77 5.10 49.03
N PRO A 514 15.05 5.44 49.32
CA PRO A 514 15.43 6.73 49.92
C PRO A 514 15.40 7.93 48.96
N HIS A 515 15.31 7.69 47.64
CA HIS A 515 15.49 8.73 46.64
C HIS A 515 14.29 8.80 45.69
N ARG A 516 13.70 10.00 45.55
CA ARG A 516 12.64 10.31 44.59
C ARG A 516 13.03 11.53 43.76
N GLY A 517 12.78 11.51 42.45
CA GLY A 517 13.15 12.59 41.55
C GLY A 517 12.35 12.62 40.26
N VAL A 518 12.53 13.69 39.48
CA VAL A 518 11.92 13.85 38.15
C VAL A 518 13.01 13.65 37.10
N LEU A 519 12.68 12.93 36.03
CA LEU A 519 13.59 12.75 34.90
C LEU A 519 13.86 14.08 34.19
N PRO A 520 15.07 14.31 33.66
CA PRO A 520 15.33 15.44 32.76
C PRO A 520 14.33 15.44 31.59
N GLU A 521 13.86 16.63 31.17
CA GLU A 521 12.78 16.80 30.18
C GLU A 521 13.01 16.00 28.87
N ASN A 522 14.26 15.93 28.41
CA ASN A 522 14.65 15.17 27.22
C ASN A 522 14.57 13.64 27.39
N VAL A 523 14.73 13.13 28.62
CA VAL A 523 14.62 11.70 28.94
C VAL A 523 13.17 11.35 29.32
N ALA A 524 12.51 12.23 30.06
CA ALA A 524 11.10 12.15 30.41
C ALA A 524 10.22 12.08 29.15
N GLY A 525 10.46 12.95 28.17
CA GLY A 525 9.74 12.93 26.88
C GLY A 525 9.94 11.63 26.11
N LEU A 526 11.16 11.07 26.09
CA LEU A 526 11.47 9.83 25.37
C LEU A 526 10.84 8.59 26.03
N LEU A 527 10.81 8.54 27.36
CA LEU A 527 10.13 7.48 28.12
C LEU A 527 8.61 7.60 28.03
N ALA A 528 8.06 8.82 28.10
CA ALA A 528 6.63 9.07 27.91
C ALA A 528 6.15 8.75 26.49
N GLU A 529 6.95 9.06 25.46
CA GLU A 529 6.70 8.63 24.06
C GLU A 529 6.68 7.10 23.92
N SER A 530 7.42 6.39 24.79
CA SER A 530 7.46 4.93 24.85
C SER A 530 6.36 4.35 25.75
N GLY A 531 5.48 5.18 26.31
CA GLY A 531 4.41 4.78 27.21
C GLY A 531 4.86 4.37 28.62
N VAL A 532 6.06 4.77 29.06
CA VAL A 532 6.59 4.50 30.40
C VAL A 532 6.34 5.70 31.31
N ASP A 533 5.54 5.49 32.36
CA ASP A 533 5.14 6.53 33.32
C ASP A 533 6.10 6.63 34.51
N LEU A 534 6.71 5.50 34.88
CA LEU A 534 7.52 5.35 36.07
C LEU A 534 8.82 4.59 35.76
N LEU A 535 9.95 5.08 36.25
CA LEU A 535 11.23 4.39 36.21
C LEU A 535 11.73 4.13 37.64
N VAL A 536 12.02 2.86 37.97
CA VAL A 536 12.53 2.45 39.28
C VAL A 536 13.92 1.85 39.13
N THR A 537 14.92 2.43 39.79
CA THR A 537 16.33 2.09 39.57
C THR A 537 16.85 1.01 40.52
N ILE A 538 16.19 -0.15 40.56
CA ILE A 538 16.58 -1.27 41.44
C ILE A 538 17.01 -2.50 40.64
N ASP A 539 17.64 -3.46 41.33
CA ASP A 539 17.98 -4.75 40.73
C ASP A 539 16.70 -5.52 40.30
N PRO A 540 16.53 -5.81 39.00
CA PRO A 540 15.38 -6.56 38.51
C PRO A 540 15.27 -7.97 39.11
N ALA A 541 16.38 -8.58 39.55
CA ALA A 541 16.35 -9.89 40.21
C ALA A 541 15.50 -9.90 41.50
N ALA A 542 15.53 -8.81 42.26
CA ALA A 542 14.76 -8.68 43.50
C ALA A 542 13.24 -8.70 43.25
N VAL A 543 12.81 -8.19 42.10
CA VAL A 543 11.39 -8.16 41.70
C VAL A 543 10.95 -9.53 41.20
N LEU A 544 11.78 -10.21 40.42
CA LEU A 544 11.51 -11.57 39.94
C LEU A 544 11.32 -12.55 41.11
N ASP A 545 12.18 -12.49 42.11
CA ASP A 545 12.06 -13.30 43.32
C ASP A 545 10.80 -12.99 44.13
N ALA A 546 10.35 -11.73 44.14
CA ALA A 546 9.11 -11.33 44.81
C ALA A 546 7.87 -11.88 44.08
N VAL A 547 7.83 -11.77 42.75
CA VAL A 547 6.72 -12.21 41.90
C VAL A 547 6.63 -13.73 41.81
N ALA A 548 7.77 -14.45 41.83
CA ALA A 548 7.82 -15.91 41.80
C ALA A 548 7.20 -16.58 43.05
N ARG A 549 7.08 -15.86 44.17
CA ARG A 549 6.53 -16.37 45.44
C ARG A 549 5.00 -16.34 45.54
N GLY A 550 4.31 -15.86 44.50
CA GLY A 550 2.83 -15.79 44.43
C GLY A 550 2.34 -14.36 44.14
N PRO A 551 1.01 -14.17 43.96
CA PRO A 551 0.46 -12.84 43.75
C PRO A 551 0.81 -11.95 44.93
N VAL A 552 1.46 -10.82 44.67
CA VAL A 552 1.80 -9.85 45.72
C VAL A 552 0.51 -9.12 46.06
N VAL A 553 -0.09 -9.47 47.21
CA VAL A 553 -1.23 -8.76 47.79
C VAL A 553 -0.70 -7.65 48.68
N THR A 554 -1.02 -6.40 48.37
CA THR A 554 -0.59 -5.27 49.20
C THR A 554 -1.51 -5.05 50.39
N GLU A 555 -1.05 -4.29 51.38
CA GLU A 555 -1.87 -3.81 52.50
C GLU A 555 -3.10 -2.99 52.03
N ALA A 556 -3.06 -2.42 50.83
CA ALA A 556 -4.17 -1.72 50.18
C ALA A 556 -5.14 -2.66 49.39
N GLY A 557 -4.90 -3.97 49.39
CA GLY A 557 -5.76 -4.96 48.74
C GLY A 557 -5.55 -5.15 47.23
N GLY A 558 -4.51 -4.56 46.65
CA GLY A 558 -4.15 -4.77 45.24
C GLY A 558 -3.42 -6.10 45.05
N THR A 559 -3.72 -6.84 43.99
CA THR A 559 -3.05 -8.11 43.64
C THR A 559 -2.24 -7.91 42.35
N ALA A 560 -0.93 -8.10 42.41
CA ALA A 560 -0.08 -8.14 41.22
C ALA A 560 0.18 -9.59 40.82
N TYR A 561 -0.13 -9.94 39.57
CA TYR A 561 0.07 -11.27 39.01
C TYR A 561 1.33 -11.29 38.12
N ALA A 562 1.99 -12.45 38.04
CA ALA A 562 3.12 -12.67 37.15
C ALA A 562 2.80 -12.43 35.65
N THR A 563 1.51 -12.42 35.29
CA THR A 563 1.00 -12.11 33.94
C THR A 563 1.13 -10.64 33.55
N ASN A 564 1.45 -9.76 34.50
CA ASN A 564 1.60 -8.32 34.26
C ASN A 564 3.08 -7.87 34.25
N VAL A 565 4.00 -8.83 34.33
CA VAL A 565 5.44 -8.59 34.39
C VAL A 565 6.06 -9.04 33.09
N GLN A 566 6.68 -8.12 32.38
CA GLN A 566 7.35 -8.35 31.11
C GLN A 566 8.83 -8.09 31.26
N LEU A 567 9.66 -8.97 30.70
CA LEU A 567 11.04 -8.65 30.42
C LEU A 567 11.07 -7.84 29.13
N VAL A 568 11.46 -6.57 29.21
CA VAL A 568 11.52 -5.65 28.07
C VAL A 568 12.98 -5.31 27.79
N THR A 569 13.43 -5.53 26.56
CA THR A 569 14.74 -5.08 26.09
C THR A 569 14.56 -4.21 24.85
N ALA A 570 15.38 -3.19 24.69
CA ALA A 570 15.36 -2.40 23.47
C ALA A 570 16.63 -2.70 22.68
N VAL A 571 16.45 -3.14 21.44
CA VAL A 571 17.54 -3.57 20.56
C VAL A 571 17.54 -2.80 19.24
N PRO A 572 18.70 -2.48 18.67
CA PRO A 572 18.78 -1.99 17.30
C PRO A 572 18.05 -2.95 16.35
N SER A 573 17.39 -2.41 15.32
CA SER A 573 16.59 -3.20 14.38
C SER A 573 17.36 -4.34 13.69
N ALA A 574 18.68 -4.18 13.51
CA ALA A 574 19.56 -5.21 12.96
C ALA A 574 19.76 -6.43 13.89
N ASP A 575 19.63 -6.22 15.21
CA ASP A 575 19.93 -7.23 16.23
C ASP A 575 18.68 -7.94 16.77
N VAL A 576 17.48 -7.49 16.39
CA VAL A 576 16.19 -8.07 16.84
C VAL A 576 16.14 -9.58 16.61
N ALA A 577 16.61 -10.06 15.45
CA ALA A 577 16.64 -11.49 15.14
C ALA A 577 17.57 -12.29 16.08
N ALA A 578 18.71 -11.70 16.47
CA ALA A 578 19.64 -12.33 17.40
C ALA A 578 19.07 -12.36 18.83
N THR A 579 18.41 -11.29 19.25
CA THR A 579 17.73 -11.19 20.56
C THR A 579 16.58 -12.19 20.65
N LEU A 580 15.72 -12.26 19.63
CA LEU A 580 14.65 -13.26 19.56
C LEU A 580 15.23 -14.67 19.61
N ALA A 581 16.32 -14.95 18.90
CA ALA A 581 16.99 -16.25 18.96
C ALA A 581 17.55 -16.56 20.37
N SER A 582 18.04 -15.57 21.13
CA SER A 582 18.44 -15.78 22.53
C SER A 582 17.24 -16.12 23.41
N ILE A 583 16.14 -15.36 23.27
CA ILE A 583 14.90 -15.63 24.01
C ILE A 583 14.39 -17.04 23.70
N TYR A 584 14.36 -17.47 22.44
CA TYR A 584 13.93 -18.82 22.06
C TYR A 584 14.90 -19.94 22.49
N ARG A 585 16.19 -19.65 22.71
CA ARG A 585 17.11 -20.64 23.29
C ARG A 585 16.80 -20.88 24.77
N THR A 586 16.49 -19.82 25.51
CA THR A 586 16.22 -19.88 26.95
C THR A 586 14.79 -20.33 27.23
N ALA A 587 13.83 -19.85 26.44
CA ALA A 587 12.41 -20.16 26.53
C ALA A 587 11.85 -20.50 25.13
N PRO A 588 11.96 -21.77 24.68
CA PRO A 588 11.56 -22.17 23.32
C PRO A 588 10.07 -22.02 23.00
N TYR A 589 9.25 -21.86 24.03
CA TYR A 589 7.79 -21.80 23.94
C TYR A 589 7.23 -20.42 24.20
N SER A 590 8.05 -19.45 24.63
CA SER A 590 7.59 -18.08 24.89
C SER A 590 7.16 -17.35 23.61
N GLN A 591 6.46 -16.24 23.80
CA GLN A 591 5.90 -15.35 22.78
C GLN A 591 6.46 -13.94 22.92
N PRO A 592 7.76 -13.75 22.63
CA PRO A 592 8.32 -12.42 22.63
C PRO A 592 7.61 -11.54 21.59
N THR A 593 7.11 -10.38 22.02
CA THR A 593 6.47 -9.37 21.19
C THR A 593 7.44 -8.23 20.92
N ALA A 594 7.64 -7.90 19.65
CA ALA A 594 8.45 -6.76 19.24
C ALA A 594 7.55 -5.56 18.95
N THR A 595 7.41 -4.64 19.91
CA THR A 595 6.50 -3.49 19.82
C THR A 595 6.95 -2.53 18.71
N GLY A 596 6.01 -2.06 17.88
CA GLY A 596 6.32 -1.19 16.74
C GLY A 596 6.82 -1.93 15.48
N LEU A 597 7.04 -3.24 15.56
CA LEU A 597 7.04 -4.13 14.42
C LEU A 597 5.72 -4.87 14.42
N ASP A 598 4.63 -4.21 13.98
CA ASP A 598 3.42 -4.97 13.63
C ASP A 598 3.70 -5.71 12.32
N PRO A 599 3.92 -7.03 12.38
CA PRO A 599 4.42 -7.73 11.22
C PRO A 599 3.35 -7.92 10.14
N ASP A 600 2.08 -7.78 10.51
CA ASP A 600 0.93 -7.89 9.60
C ASP A 600 0.72 -6.57 8.85
N SER A 601 0.94 -5.43 9.51
CA SER A 601 0.98 -4.11 8.87
C SER A 601 1.99 -4.06 7.72
N GLY A 602 3.21 -4.55 7.91
CA GLY A 602 4.25 -4.54 6.87
C GLY A 602 3.88 -5.34 5.61
N ARG A 603 3.26 -6.51 5.78
CA ARG A 603 2.78 -7.36 4.68
C ARG A 603 1.61 -6.72 3.93
N ASN A 604 0.61 -6.23 4.65
CA ASN A 604 -0.54 -5.55 4.06
C ASN A 604 -0.12 -4.37 3.20
N ILE A 605 0.82 -3.60 3.73
CA ILE A 605 1.45 -2.49 3.03
C ILE A 605 2.21 -2.96 1.78
N ALA A 606 2.98 -4.05 1.87
CA ALA A 606 3.67 -4.62 0.72
C ALA A 606 2.69 -5.05 -0.38
N MET A 607 1.57 -5.67 0.00
CA MET A 607 0.52 -6.07 -0.93
C MET A 607 -0.11 -4.84 -1.59
N ILE A 608 -0.58 -3.85 -0.81
CA ILE A 608 -1.16 -2.60 -1.32
C ILE A 608 -0.19 -1.90 -2.30
N ASN A 609 1.07 -1.78 -1.92
CA ASN A 609 2.11 -1.19 -2.77
C ASN A 609 2.32 -1.99 -4.06
N GLY A 610 2.25 -3.31 -4.00
CA GLY A 610 2.33 -4.19 -5.16
C GLY A 610 1.19 -3.98 -6.15
N PHE A 611 -0.05 -3.87 -5.66
CA PHE A 611 -1.23 -3.54 -6.47
C PHE A 611 -1.10 -2.19 -7.15
N VAL A 612 -0.69 -1.18 -6.38
CA VAL A 612 -0.44 0.17 -6.89
C VAL A 612 0.65 0.14 -7.98
N ARG A 613 1.76 -0.55 -7.75
CA ARG A 613 2.84 -0.71 -8.74
C ARG A 613 2.35 -1.41 -10.00
N LEU A 614 1.56 -2.48 -9.87
CA LEU A 614 0.96 -3.17 -11.01
C LEU A 614 0.06 -2.22 -11.81
N GLY A 615 -0.80 -1.46 -11.13
CA GLY A 615 -1.66 -0.48 -11.78
C GLY A 615 -0.89 0.64 -12.48
N LEU A 616 0.19 1.15 -11.87
CA LEU A 616 1.09 2.14 -12.49
C LEU A 616 1.84 1.55 -13.69
N LEU A 617 2.32 0.31 -13.62
CA LEU A 617 2.99 -0.37 -14.74
C LEU A 617 2.03 -0.61 -15.92
N LEU A 618 0.83 -1.12 -15.65
CA LEU A 618 -0.19 -1.29 -16.68
C LEU A 618 -0.61 0.08 -17.25
N GLY A 619 -0.81 1.07 -16.39
CA GLY A 619 -1.19 2.43 -16.76
C GLY A 619 -0.13 3.13 -17.61
N THR A 620 1.16 3.00 -17.27
CA THR A 620 2.28 3.54 -18.05
C THR A 620 2.35 2.89 -19.43
N VAL A 621 2.29 1.55 -19.52
CA VAL A 621 2.27 0.84 -20.81
C VAL A 621 1.08 1.29 -21.66
N MET A 622 -0.14 1.36 -21.08
CA MET A 622 -1.33 1.82 -21.80
C MET A 622 -1.19 3.27 -22.26
N THR A 623 -0.62 4.15 -21.43
CA THR A 623 -0.42 5.57 -21.76
C THR A 623 0.60 5.75 -22.86
N VAL A 624 1.71 5.00 -22.83
CA VAL A 624 2.72 5.00 -23.91
C VAL A 624 2.10 4.53 -25.22
N LEU A 625 1.31 3.45 -25.20
CA LEU A 625 0.59 2.97 -26.38
C LEU A 625 -0.43 4.00 -26.88
N ALA A 626 -1.20 4.63 -25.99
CA ALA A 626 -2.18 5.65 -26.34
C ALA A 626 -1.50 6.86 -26.99
N LEU A 627 -0.36 7.28 -26.44
CA LEU A 627 0.44 8.37 -26.96
C LEU A 627 1.00 8.04 -28.35
N ALA A 628 1.53 6.83 -28.54
CA ALA A 628 2.02 6.37 -29.84
C ALA A 628 0.90 6.38 -30.91
N VAL A 629 -0.28 5.84 -30.58
CA VAL A 629 -1.45 5.85 -31.48
C VAL A 629 -1.89 7.28 -31.80
N ALA A 630 -1.92 8.16 -30.81
CA ALA A 630 -2.30 9.56 -31.03
C ALA A 630 -1.27 10.33 -31.85
N LEU A 631 0.01 10.01 -31.73
CA LEU A 631 1.06 10.57 -32.57
C LEU A 631 0.89 10.15 -34.03
N ALA A 632 0.58 8.87 -34.27
CA ALA A 632 0.24 8.37 -35.59
C ALA A 632 -1.03 9.03 -36.15
N ASP A 633 -2.07 9.22 -35.33
CA ASP A 633 -3.31 9.91 -35.72
C ASP A 633 -3.06 11.36 -36.11
N ARG A 634 -2.30 12.09 -35.28
CA ARG A 634 -1.90 13.48 -35.59
C ARG A 634 -1.09 13.56 -36.87
N ALA A 635 -0.17 12.63 -37.09
CA ALA A 635 0.66 12.60 -38.29
C ALA A 635 -0.15 12.32 -39.58
N THR A 636 -1.31 11.65 -39.49
CA THR A 636 -2.15 11.35 -40.66
C THR A 636 -3.19 12.44 -40.93
N THR A 637 -3.87 12.91 -39.88
CA THR A 637 -4.94 13.93 -39.99
C THR A 637 -4.42 15.32 -40.37
N ARG A 638 -3.21 15.69 -39.92
CA ARG A 638 -2.65 17.04 -40.12
C ARG A 638 -1.94 17.26 -41.46
N ARG A 639 -1.68 16.20 -42.22
CA ARG A 639 -1.01 16.30 -43.53
C ARG A 639 -1.69 17.30 -44.46
N ARG A 640 -3.02 17.26 -44.58
CA ARG A 640 -3.77 18.13 -45.49
C ARG A 640 -3.66 19.63 -45.14
N PRO A 641 -4.02 20.07 -43.92
CA PRO A 641 -3.90 21.48 -43.57
C PRO A 641 -2.44 21.98 -43.59
N ASP A 642 -1.46 21.17 -43.20
CA ASP A 642 -0.06 21.58 -43.27
C ASP A 642 0.44 21.72 -44.72
N MET A 643 0.01 20.84 -45.63
CA MET A 643 0.29 20.98 -47.07
C MET A 643 -0.33 22.23 -47.68
N SER A 644 -1.52 22.64 -47.23
CA SER A 644 -2.13 23.91 -47.68
C SER A 644 -1.35 25.14 -47.21
N LEU A 645 -0.74 25.08 -46.01
CA LEU A 645 0.10 26.16 -45.47
C LEU A 645 1.47 26.20 -46.14
N LEU A 646 2.06 25.04 -46.45
CA LEU A 646 3.26 24.94 -47.28
C LEU A 646 3.01 25.53 -48.68
N ALA A 647 1.87 25.23 -49.29
CA ALA A 647 1.46 25.81 -50.57
C ALA A 647 1.21 27.33 -50.49
N ALA A 648 0.79 27.84 -49.33
CA ALA A 648 0.68 29.27 -49.05
C ALA A 648 2.02 29.97 -48.72
N GLY A 649 3.14 29.24 -48.73
CA GLY A 649 4.49 29.78 -48.54
C GLY A 649 5.01 29.78 -47.09
N VAL A 650 4.39 29.04 -46.16
CA VAL A 650 4.92 28.90 -44.80
C VAL A 650 6.06 27.89 -44.77
N ASP A 651 7.23 28.27 -44.26
CA ASP A 651 8.38 27.37 -44.16
C ASP A 651 8.12 26.11 -43.31
N ALA A 652 8.64 24.97 -43.76
CA ALA A 652 8.60 23.70 -43.02
C ALA A 652 9.31 23.78 -41.65
N SER A 653 10.31 24.64 -41.50
CA SER A 653 10.98 24.91 -40.22
C SER A 653 10.04 25.61 -39.22
N THR A 654 9.26 26.58 -39.69
CA THR A 654 8.27 27.32 -38.91
C THR A 654 7.11 26.41 -38.49
N LEU A 655 6.64 25.54 -39.39
CA LEU A 655 5.61 24.54 -39.09
C LEU A 655 6.08 23.50 -38.06
N ARG A 656 7.33 23.01 -38.16
CA ARG A 656 7.94 22.13 -37.14
C ARG A 656 8.08 22.81 -35.80
N ALA A 657 8.52 24.07 -35.78
CA ALA A 657 8.59 24.85 -34.55
C ALA A 657 7.20 25.09 -33.93
N ALA A 658 6.18 25.34 -34.76
CA ALA A 658 4.81 25.52 -34.28
C ALA A 658 4.22 24.24 -33.67
N HIS A 659 4.48 23.08 -34.27
CA HIS A 659 4.08 21.77 -33.71
C HIS A 659 4.75 21.47 -32.36
N ARG A 660 6.02 21.84 -32.21
CA ARG A 660 6.73 21.74 -30.92
C ARG A 660 6.04 22.59 -29.86
N TRP A 661 5.78 23.86 -30.18
CA TRP A 661 5.10 24.77 -29.25
C TRP A 661 3.71 24.30 -28.89
N GLU A 662 2.91 23.85 -29.85
CA GLU A 662 1.59 23.30 -29.61
C GLU A 662 1.62 22.08 -28.68
N SER A 663 2.55 21.15 -28.93
CA SER A 663 2.73 19.95 -28.10
C SER A 663 3.21 20.31 -26.70
N LEU A 664 4.20 21.20 -26.58
CA LEU A 664 4.74 21.68 -25.31
C LEU A 664 3.69 22.42 -24.48
N THR A 665 2.87 23.27 -25.08
CA THR A 665 1.80 23.97 -24.36
C THR A 665 0.73 22.99 -23.90
N THR A 666 0.32 22.07 -24.76
CA THR A 666 -0.77 21.13 -24.46
C THR A 666 -0.34 20.11 -23.39
N LEU A 667 0.78 19.42 -23.62
CA LEU A 667 1.28 18.39 -22.71
C LEU A 667 1.97 18.98 -21.49
N GLY A 668 2.77 20.03 -21.66
CA GLY A 668 3.49 20.65 -20.55
C GLY A 668 2.55 21.24 -19.51
N THR A 669 1.46 21.90 -19.92
CA THR A 669 0.52 22.48 -18.94
C THR A 669 -0.21 21.43 -18.13
N GLY A 670 -0.71 20.37 -18.78
CA GLY A 670 -1.38 19.30 -18.06
C GLY A 670 -0.42 18.42 -17.25
N ALA A 671 0.81 18.19 -17.73
CA ALA A 671 1.84 17.46 -17.00
C ALA A 671 2.33 18.23 -15.76
N SER A 672 2.54 19.54 -15.87
CA SER A 672 2.89 20.38 -14.71
C SER A 672 1.78 20.44 -13.68
N LEU A 673 0.52 20.58 -14.13
CA LEU A 673 -0.63 20.57 -13.25
C LEU A 673 -0.81 19.20 -12.57
N ALA A 674 -0.60 18.10 -13.30
CA ALA A 674 -0.60 16.76 -12.76
C ALA A 674 0.49 16.51 -11.73
N LEU A 675 1.71 16.99 -11.99
CA LEU A 675 2.83 16.89 -11.07
C LEU A 675 2.53 17.68 -9.79
N LEU A 676 1.99 18.89 -9.91
CA LEU A 676 1.56 19.69 -8.76
C LEU A 676 0.50 18.96 -7.94
N CYS A 677 -0.57 18.47 -8.58
CA CYS A 677 -1.64 17.71 -7.91
C CYS A 677 -1.12 16.42 -7.28
N GLY A 678 -0.23 15.70 -7.96
CA GLY A 678 0.35 14.45 -7.48
C GLY A 678 1.28 14.66 -6.29
N VAL A 679 2.18 15.63 -6.35
CA VAL A 679 3.08 15.98 -5.24
C VAL A 679 2.27 16.49 -4.05
N LEU A 680 1.31 17.40 -4.26
CA LEU A 680 0.44 17.87 -3.17
C LEU A 680 -0.37 16.72 -2.56
N GLY A 681 -0.90 15.81 -3.37
CA GLY A 681 -1.60 14.63 -2.88
C GLY A 681 -0.69 13.67 -2.12
N GLY A 682 0.55 13.46 -2.57
CA GLY A 682 1.54 12.65 -1.85
C GLY A 682 1.94 13.27 -0.51
N LEU A 683 2.22 14.57 -0.49
CA LEU A 683 2.49 15.31 0.74
C LEU A 683 1.29 15.28 1.69
N ALA A 684 0.09 15.53 1.20
CA ALA A 684 -1.12 15.48 2.02
C ALA A 684 -1.32 14.10 2.65
N TRP A 685 -0.99 13.01 1.93
CA TRP A 685 -1.03 11.66 2.49
C TRP A 685 -0.02 11.48 3.61
N GLN A 686 1.24 11.85 3.34
CA GLN A 686 2.33 11.74 4.29
C GLN A 686 2.08 12.56 5.58
N TYR A 687 1.58 13.79 5.44
CA TYR A 687 1.25 14.63 6.60
C TYR A 687 -0.04 14.19 7.32
N ALA A 688 -0.94 13.47 6.63
CA ALA A 688 -2.12 12.89 7.28
C ALA A 688 -1.73 11.70 8.17
N GLY A 689 -0.79 10.86 7.73
CA GLY A 689 -0.25 9.74 8.51
C GLY A 689 0.57 10.18 9.72
N GLY A 690 1.27 11.33 9.63
CA GLY A 690 1.93 11.96 10.77
C GLY A 690 3.25 11.30 11.22
N LEU A 691 3.65 10.21 10.55
CA LEU A 691 4.83 9.41 10.89
C LEU A 691 6.14 9.95 10.32
N VAL A 692 6.10 10.66 9.18
CA VAL A 692 7.31 11.21 8.54
C VAL A 692 7.04 12.62 8.04
N ARG A 693 7.87 13.59 8.45
CA ARG A 693 7.71 15.00 8.03
C ARG A 693 8.52 15.41 6.81
N GLU A 694 9.63 14.73 6.53
CA GLU A 694 10.49 15.09 5.41
C GLU A 694 9.95 14.51 4.10
N PRO A 695 9.71 15.31 3.05
CA PRO A 695 9.26 14.80 1.77
C PRO A 695 10.31 13.93 1.05
N ASP A 696 9.85 13.03 0.17
CA ASP A 696 10.76 12.25 -0.69
C ASP A 696 11.18 13.03 -1.91
N TRP A 697 12.06 14.00 -1.67
CA TRP A 697 12.59 14.85 -2.72
C TRP A 697 13.28 14.04 -3.83
N ALA A 698 13.88 12.89 -3.51
CA ALA A 698 14.51 12.03 -4.50
C ALA A 698 13.48 11.37 -5.42
N SER A 699 12.46 10.70 -4.86
CA SER A 699 11.39 10.09 -5.66
C SER A 699 10.56 11.13 -6.44
N ILE A 700 10.29 12.29 -5.83
CA ILE A 700 9.60 13.41 -6.48
C ILE A 700 10.43 13.96 -7.65
N ALA A 701 11.75 14.10 -7.49
CA ALA A 701 12.65 14.55 -8.55
C ALA A 701 12.69 13.54 -9.71
N VAL A 702 12.70 12.24 -9.43
CA VAL A 702 12.63 11.19 -10.45
C VAL A 702 11.30 11.25 -11.21
N LEU A 703 10.16 11.40 -10.52
CA LEU A 703 8.85 11.56 -11.16
C LEU A 703 8.81 12.82 -12.05
N ALA A 704 9.34 13.94 -11.56
CA ALA A 704 9.43 15.18 -12.33
C ALA A 704 10.30 15.00 -13.58
N ALA A 705 11.46 14.36 -13.46
CA ALA A 705 12.37 14.10 -14.57
C ALA A 705 11.73 13.19 -15.63
N LEU A 706 11.07 12.09 -15.23
CA LEU A 706 10.36 11.19 -16.13
C LEU A 706 9.20 11.91 -16.84
N THR A 707 8.48 12.76 -16.13
CA THR A 707 7.38 13.55 -16.69
C THR A 707 7.89 14.54 -17.75
N VAL A 708 8.98 15.26 -17.45
CA VAL A 708 9.63 16.15 -18.41
C VAL A 708 10.16 15.38 -19.62
N ALA A 709 10.81 14.24 -19.42
CA ALA A 709 11.31 13.39 -20.49
C ALA A 709 10.17 12.91 -21.42
N ALA A 710 9.02 12.52 -20.86
CA ALA A 710 7.85 12.14 -21.64
C ALA A 710 7.31 13.31 -22.49
N VAL A 711 7.17 14.51 -21.90
CA VAL A 711 6.70 15.71 -22.61
C VAL A 711 7.67 16.10 -23.74
N VAL A 712 8.97 16.12 -23.46
CA VAL A 712 10.01 16.46 -24.44
C VAL A 712 10.07 15.41 -25.55
N GLY A 713 10.04 14.12 -25.21
CA GLY A 713 10.04 13.03 -26.18
C GLY A 713 8.86 13.13 -27.15
N VAL A 714 7.67 13.47 -26.64
CA VAL A 714 6.50 13.73 -27.49
C VAL A 714 6.69 14.97 -28.36
N ALA A 715 7.17 16.08 -27.81
CA ALA A 715 7.38 17.30 -28.59
C ALA A 715 8.42 17.11 -29.70
N VAL A 716 9.45 16.29 -29.47
CA VAL A 716 10.48 15.96 -30.47
C VAL A 716 9.90 15.04 -31.55
N THR A 717 9.18 14.00 -31.17
CA THR A 717 8.58 13.04 -32.12
C THR A 717 7.50 13.69 -32.99
N THR A 718 6.63 14.55 -32.44
CA THR A 718 5.65 15.30 -33.24
C THR A 718 6.32 16.22 -34.24
N ALA A 719 7.43 16.88 -33.86
CA ALA A 719 8.19 17.73 -34.76
C ALA A 719 8.87 16.97 -35.89
N ALA A 720 9.34 15.75 -35.61
CA ALA A 720 9.97 14.88 -36.60
C ALA A 720 8.97 14.36 -37.64
N MET A 721 7.69 14.24 -37.28
CA MET A 721 6.62 13.76 -38.14
C MET A 721 6.05 14.82 -39.11
N ALA A 722 6.45 16.09 -38.97
CA ALA A 722 6.00 17.14 -39.90
C ALA A 722 6.59 16.91 -41.31
N PRO A 723 5.81 17.11 -42.39
CA PRO A 723 6.27 16.93 -43.76
C PRO A 723 7.50 17.80 -44.07
N ARG A 724 8.49 17.22 -44.77
CA ARG A 724 9.76 17.88 -45.11
C ARG A 724 9.70 18.62 -46.45
N ASP A 725 9.00 18.06 -47.43
CA ASP A 725 8.89 18.60 -48.79
C ASP A 725 7.44 18.56 -49.27
N VAL A 726 7.11 19.48 -50.19
CA VAL A 726 5.82 19.52 -50.87
C VAL A 726 5.81 18.42 -51.92
N ASP A 727 5.19 17.28 -51.59
CA ASP A 727 4.95 16.24 -52.58
C ASP A 727 3.74 16.61 -53.44
N ILE A 728 4.00 17.16 -54.63
CA ILE A 728 2.99 17.66 -55.58
C ILE A 728 2.06 16.52 -56.05
N GLU A 729 2.51 15.27 -55.99
CA GLU A 729 1.71 14.10 -56.38
C GLU A 729 0.56 13.84 -55.38
N SER A 730 0.74 14.24 -54.12
CA SER A 730 -0.31 14.20 -53.09
C SER A 730 -1.42 15.24 -53.28
N LEU A 731 -1.16 16.31 -54.04
CA LEU A 731 -2.13 17.35 -54.38
C LEU A 731 -2.97 17.00 -55.63
N ARG A 732 -2.55 16.01 -56.44
CA ARG A 732 -3.25 15.58 -57.67
C ARG A 732 -4.32 14.51 -57.46
N THR A 733 -4.37 13.86 -56.29
CA THR A 733 -5.37 12.81 -55.98
C THR A 733 -6.63 13.33 -55.27
N THR A 734 -6.85 14.65 -55.30
CA THR A 734 -8.08 15.31 -54.86
C THR A 734 -9.17 15.28 -55.91
#